data_AF-A0AAP0MZ70-F1
#
_entry.id   AF-A0AAP0MZ70-F1
#
_cell.length_a   1.000
_cell.length_b   1.000
_cell.length_c   1.000
_cell.angle_alpha   90.00
_cell.angle_beta   90.00
_cell.angle_gamma   90.00
#
_symmetry.space_group_name_H-M   'P 1'
#
loop_
_entity.id
_entity.type
_entity.pdbx_description
1 polymer ?
#
loop_
_entity_poly.entity_id
_entity_poly.type
_entity_poly.pdbx_seq_one_letter_code
_entity_poly.pdbx_strand_id
1 'polypeptide(L)'
;MAMSTMIHNHLPAIPHTGVNRNKLVARAHQEAPVVDRPINGTKASKRAARLAESLSNLLHLHVEPPQRREVMKHYSSWDSFCDDEKHSTPTMSPKQVISDKWREIHGCTDWDSLLDPLHPCLRREILKYGEFAQATYDAFDFDPFSEYCGSCRFNSNKIFEKLGLDGKHGYKVCKYIYAMSHIDMPQWLNRTVHLGDTWSRDSNWMGFVAISDEEETHRIGRRDIVVAWRGTVAPSEWYEDFQRKLEPIGPGDDAKVEHGFHSIYTSKSEHTRYSKSSASEQVMKEVTRLVKLYKEKGEEVSLTITGHSLGGALALLNAYEAATTIPGLPISVISFGAPRVGNIAFRDQLHQMGVKTLRVVVKQDLVPKMPGVVFNEGLQKFDEITGTLDWVYTHVGAELRLDVRSSPYLKHGFNLLGFHSQETYLHLVDGFVCQSSSFREDARRDVALVNKACDMLVDELRIPHCWYQMENKGLVRNAHGRWVKPKREAEDVPVPVGSQPNFHALDEIVESRRLQPVLNSDHELKTNSASFNNPMDSEEFRRQGHMIIDFIADYYRDVEKYPVLSQVEPGYLRKRLPESAPYNPEPIETILQDVQQHIVPGITHWQSPYYFAYFPSSGSIAGFLGEMLSSGFNVVGFNWMSSPAATELENIVMDWLGEMLKLPKSFLFSGTGGGVIQGTTCEAILCTLAAARDQILNEIGRENISRLVVYGSDQTHSALQKAAQIAGIDPKNFRAIKTTKSSSFTLTPESLQAAIDLDIQAGLIPLFLCATVGTTAITTVDPLGPLCDIAKRYSIWVHVDAAYAGSACICPEFRHFIDGIEGADSFSLNAHKWFLTTLDCCCLWVKNPNALIKALSTNPEFLRNKASDSKQVVDYKDWQITLSRRFRALKLWLVLRSFGVANLRNFIRSHVGMAQLFQELVGGDNRFEIVAPRNFAVVCFRVLPSASGVGDGKANEGANELNRKLLESINASGQLYVSHGMVAGIYFIRFAVGATLTEDRHVIAAWKVIQEKLDGILATS
;
A
#
# COMPACT_ATOMS: atom_id res chain seq x y z
N MET A 1 -27.62 19.33 48.95
CA MET A 1 -28.94 19.25 49.62
C MET A 1 -30.00 18.85 48.60
N ALA A 2 -31.20 18.49 49.07
CA ALA A 2 -32.22 17.69 48.40
C ALA A 2 -32.92 18.25 47.13
N MET A 3 -33.51 17.30 46.40
CA MET A 3 -34.70 17.30 45.51
C MET A 3 -35.61 18.56 45.42
N SER A 4 -36.23 18.79 44.25
CA SER A 4 -37.71 18.75 44.02
C SER A 4 -38.16 19.30 42.63
N THR A 5 -39.10 18.57 42.00
CA THR A 5 -40.31 18.89 41.16
C THR A 5 -40.79 20.37 40.92
N MET A 6 -41.71 20.77 39.99
CA MET A 6 -42.90 20.12 39.33
C MET A 6 -43.42 20.86 38.03
N ILE A 7 -43.86 20.12 36.98
CA ILE A 7 -45.15 20.23 36.18
C ILE A 7 -45.57 21.49 35.34
N HIS A 8 -46.00 21.30 34.06
CA HIS A 8 -47.40 21.56 33.56
C HIS A 8 -47.69 21.12 32.09
N ASN A 9 -48.94 20.65 31.84
CA ASN A 9 -49.53 20.26 30.54
C ASN A 9 -50.37 21.39 29.89
N HIS A 10 -50.70 21.29 28.58
CA HIS A 10 -52.09 21.35 28.04
C HIS A 10 -52.20 21.12 26.50
N LEU A 11 -53.27 20.41 26.07
CA LEU A 11 -53.85 20.26 24.71
C LEU A 11 -55.06 21.26 24.56
N PRO A 12 -55.88 21.36 23.46
CA PRO A 12 -56.10 20.43 22.31
C PRO A 12 -56.51 21.00 20.90
N ALA A 13 -56.72 20.07 19.94
CA ALA A 13 -57.79 19.98 18.91
C ALA A 13 -57.84 20.81 17.59
N ILE A 14 -58.53 20.22 16.60
CA ILE A 14 -58.71 20.56 15.16
C ILE A 14 -60.21 20.78 14.86
N PRO A 15 -60.61 21.41 13.74
CA PRO A 15 -61.69 20.80 12.92
C PRO A 15 -61.50 20.85 11.38
N HIS A 16 -62.27 20.00 10.68
CA HIS A 16 -62.25 19.74 9.22
C HIS A 16 -63.14 20.68 8.38
N THR A 17 -62.99 20.65 7.04
CA THR A 17 -64.06 20.35 6.03
C THR A 17 -63.52 20.34 4.59
N GLY A 18 -64.26 19.79 3.62
CA GLY A 18 -63.89 19.76 2.19
C GLY A 18 -65.09 19.59 1.24
N VAL A 19 -64.91 19.87 -0.07
CA VAL A 19 -65.94 19.75 -1.14
C VAL A 19 -65.29 19.33 -2.48
N ASN A 20 -66.08 18.76 -3.41
CA ASN A 20 -65.65 18.03 -4.62
C ASN A 20 -66.54 18.38 -5.85
N ARG A 21 -66.03 18.46 -7.12
CA ARG A 21 -66.82 18.36 -8.40
C ARG A 21 -66.06 18.46 -9.76
N ASN A 22 -65.92 17.31 -10.45
CA ASN A 22 -66.16 16.91 -11.87
C ASN A 22 -66.14 17.82 -13.14
N LYS A 23 -65.76 17.14 -14.28
CA LYS A 23 -66.10 17.32 -15.75
C LYS A 23 -65.15 18.15 -16.66
N LEU A 24 -64.96 17.93 -17.99
CA LEU A 24 -64.96 16.77 -18.95
C LEU A 24 -64.46 17.27 -20.38
N VAL A 25 -63.63 16.47 -21.10
CA VAL A 25 -63.60 16.25 -22.60
C VAL A 25 -63.03 17.27 -23.66
N ALA A 26 -62.13 16.77 -24.55
CA ALA A 26 -62.06 16.90 -26.05
C ALA A 26 -60.73 17.31 -26.77
N ARG A 27 -60.11 16.31 -27.46
CA ARG A 27 -59.55 16.23 -28.85
C ARG A 27 -58.52 17.24 -29.48
N ALA A 28 -57.39 16.62 -29.90
CA ALA A 28 -56.74 16.60 -31.25
C ALA A 28 -55.68 17.66 -31.70
N HIS A 29 -54.59 17.13 -32.30
CA HIS A 29 -53.53 17.63 -33.23
C HIS A 29 -53.37 19.17 -33.51
N GLN A 30 -52.17 19.75 -33.75
CA GLN A 30 -50.96 19.23 -34.43
C GLN A 30 -49.68 20.10 -34.14
N GLU A 31 -48.51 19.44 -34.03
CA GLU A 31 -47.09 19.85 -34.25
C GLU A 31 -46.51 21.28 -33.97
N ALA A 32 -45.71 21.38 -32.88
CA ALA A 32 -44.27 21.78 -32.81
C ALA A 32 -43.75 23.22 -33.16
N PRO A 33 -42.59 23.68 -32.63
CA PRO A 33 -41.87 23.28 -31.39
C PRO A 33 -41.19 24.42 -30.54
N VAL A 34 -40.67 24.01 -29.36
CA VAL A 34 -39.64 24.67 -28.48
C VAL A 34 -40.06 25.90 -27.64
N VAL A 35 -40.08 25.74 -26.30
CA VAL A 35 -39.31 26.50 -25.25
C VAL A 35 -39.76 26.07 -23.82
N ASP A 36 -38.79 25.88 -22.91
CA ASP A 36 -38.85 25.79 -21.42
C ASP A 36 -39.88 24.87 -20.69
N ARG A 37 -39.45 23.80 -19.97
CA ARG A 37 -39.09 23.70 -18.51
C ARG A 37 -40.31 23.54 -17.55
N PRO A 38 -40.19 23.05 -16.28
CA PRO A 38 -39.07 22.45 -15.51
C PRO A 38 -39.47 21.22 -14.60
N ILE A 39 -38.62 20.84 -13.60
CA ILE A 39 -38.91 20.06 -12.34
C ILE A 39 -39.26 18.54 -12.50
N ASN A 40 -38.74 17.55 -11.75
CA ASN A 40 -37.64 17.41 -10.77
C ASN A 40 -37.17 15.92 -10.74
N GLY A 41 -35.91 15.62 -10.36
CA GLY A 41 -35.47 14.21 -10.17
C GLY A 41 -33.95 13.94 -10.11
N THR A 42 -33.35 14.15 -8.93
CA THR A 42 -32.12 13.52 -8.39
C THR A 42 -30.92 13.21 -9.33
N LYS A 43 -29.87 14.08 -9.30
CA LYS A 43 -28.53 13.83 -9.89
C LYS A 43 -27.42 13.70 -8.83
N ALA A 44 -27.42 12.62 -8.04
CA ALA A 44 -26.31 12.31 -7.11
C ALA A 44 -25.48 11.08 -7.51
N SER A 45 -26.00 10.16 -8.34
CA SER A 45 -25.38 8.85 -8.56
C SER A 45 -24.31 8.78 -9.67
N LYS A 46 -24.11 9.85 -10.46
CA LYS A 46 -23.34 9.77 -11.72
C LYS A 46 -21.82 9.96 -11.60
N ARG A 47 -21.26 10.21 -10.41
CA ARG A 47 -19.81 10.49 -10.26
C ARG A 47 -18.97 9.29 -9.79
N ALA A 48 -19.48 8.46 -8.89
CA ALA A 48 -18.83 7.19 -8.55
C ALA A 48 -18.74 6.25 -9.77
N ALA A 49 -19.79 6.22 -10.59
CA ALA A 49 -19.83 5.48 -11.86
C ALA A 49 -18.68 5.88 -12.82
N ARG A 50 -18.33 7.18 -12.91
CA ARG A 50 -17.27 7.67 -13.81
C ARG A 50 -15.86 7.36 -13.32
N LEU A 51 -15.63 7.32 -11.99
CA LEU A 51 -14.33 6.92 -11.46
C LEU A 51 -14.10 5.42 -11.65
N ALA A 52 -15.16 4.62 -11.49
CA ALA A 52 -15.16 3.21 -11.86
C ALA A 52 -14.90 3.03 -13.37
N GLU A 53 -15.60 3.74 -14.26
CA GLU A 53 -15.31 3.74 -15.72
C GLU A 53 -13.85 4.07 -16.03
N SER A 54 -13.25 5.06 -15.36
CA SER A 54 -11.87 5.49 -15.66
C SER A 54 -10.80 4.49 -15.20
N LEU A 55 -10.96 3.85 -14.04
CA LEU A 55 -10.11 2.73 -13.61
C LEU A 55 -10.33 1.51 -14.49
N SER A 56 -11.57 1.30 -14.92
CA SER A 56 -11.94 0.19 -15.79
C SER A 56 -11.22 0.31 -17.15
N ASN A 57 -11.33 1.47 -17.80
CA ASN A 57 -10.73 1.73 -19.12
C ASN A 57 -9.20 1.65 -19.14
N LEU A 58 -8.53 1.89 -17.99
CA LEU A 58 -7.08 1.76 -17.86
C LEU A 58 -6.58 0.30 -17.73
N LEU A 59 -7.49 -0.65 -17.50
CA LEU A 59 -7.19 -2.07 -17.20
C LEU A 59 -7.82 -3.04 -18.23
N HIS A 60 -8.29 -2.53 -19.37
CA HIS A 60 -9.14 -3.24 -20.35
C HIS A 60 -10.37 -3.94 -19.73
N LEU A 61 -10.80 -3.48 -18.56
CA LEU A 61 -12.12 -3.77 -18.03
C LEU A 61 -13.08 -2.82 -18.74
N HIS A 62 -14.09 -3.30 -19.45
CA HIS A 62 -15.23 -2.42 -19.74
C HIS A 62 -16.18 -2.43 -18.54
N VAL A 63 -16.32 -1.29 -17.85
CA VAL A 63 -17.57 -0.90 -17.18
C VAL A 63 -18.45 -0.39 -18.30
N GLU A 64 -19.29 -1.28 -18.85
CA GLU A 64 -20.51 -0.77 -19.44
C GLU A 64 -21.37 -0.21 -18.29
N PRO A 65 -21.89 1.02 -18.38
CA PRO A 65 -22.96 1.44 -17.49
C PRO A 65 -24.15 0.48 -17.72
N PRO A 66 -24.90 0.11 -16.67
CA PRO A 66 -25.95 -0.89 -16.81
C PRO A 66 -26.97 -0.45 -17.85
N GLN A 67 -27.06 -1.18 -18.96
CA GLN A 67 -28.23 -1.12 -19.81
C GLN A 67 -29.42 -1.50 -18.92
N ARG A 68 -30.37 -0.57 -18.76
CA ARG A 68 -31.71 -0.91 -18.26
C ARG A 68 -32.44 -1.74 -19.31
N ARG A 69 -32.03 -3.00 -19.48
CA ARG A 69 -32.94 -4.05 -19.97
C ARG A 69 -33.87 -4.41 -18.82
N GLU A 70 -35.12 -4.71 -19.15
CA GLU A 70 -36.25 -4.74 -18.23
C GLU A 70 -36.34 -6.01 -17.36
N VAL A 71 -35.24 -6.40 -16.71
CA VAL A 71 -35.22 -7.61 -15.86
C VAL A 71 -35.96 -7.37 -14.53
N MET A 72 -36.00 -6.12 -14.04
CA MET A 72 -36.81 -5.71 -12.88
C MET A 72 -38.32 -5.54 -13.17
N LYS A 73 -38.89 -6.31 -14.12
CA LYS A 73 -40.34 -6.39 -14.34
C LYS A 73 -40.99 -7.70 -13.88
N HIS A 74 -40.24 -8.72 -13.48
CA HIS A 74 -40.80 -10.01 -13.05
C HIS A 74 -40.69 -10.35 -11.56
N TYR A 75 -39.90 -9.62 -10.77
CA TYR A 75 -39.85 -9.76 -9.32
C TYR A 75 -40.49 -8.57 -8.60
N SER A 76 -41.80 -8.39 -8.83
CA SER A 76 -42.63 -7.40 -8.13
C SER A 76 -43.18 -7.92 -6.78
N SER A 77 -42.45 -8.83 -6.13
CA SER A 77 -42.74 -9.36 -4.80
C SER A 77 -41.42 -9.55 -4.07
N TRP A 78 -41.22 -8.80 -2.99
CA TRP A 78 -40.11 -9.04 -2.06
C TRP A 78 -40.34 -10.29 -1.21
N ASP A 79 -41.58 -10.79 -1.13
CA ASP A 79 -41.92 -12.03 -0.42
C ASP A 79 -41.38 -13.28 -1.13
N SER A 80 -41.08 -13.21 -2.44
CA SER A 80 -40.51 -14.32 -3.24
C SER A 80 -39.05 -14.65 -2.90
N PHE A 81 -38.32 -13.77 -2.21
CA PHE A 81 -36.99 -14.13 -1.70
C PHE A 81 -37.05 -15.08 -0.49
N CYS A 82 -38.22 -15.17 0.15
CA CYS A 82 -38.53 -16.10 1.23
C CYS A 82 -39.45 -17.23 0.73
N ASP A 83 -39.17 -17.80 -0.44
CA ASP A 83 -39.82 -19.05 -0.86
C ASP A 83 -39.38 -20.19 0.07
N ASP A 84 -40.29 -20.66 0.94
CA ASP A 84 -40.09 -21.80 1.84
C ASP A 84 -39.64 -23.08 1.09
N GLU A 85 -39.96 -23.19 -0.21
CA GLU A 85 -39.47 -24.27 -1.07
C GLU A 85 -37.95 -24.24 -1.29
N LYS A 86 -37.32 -23.06 -1.37
CA LYS A 86 -35.85 -22.95 -1.56
C LYS A 86 -35.09 -23.38 -0.30
N HIS A 87 -35.65 -23.18 0.90
CA HIS A 87 -35.09 -23.72 2.14
C HIS A 87 -35.11 -25.26 2.22
N SER A 88 -35.98 -25.90 1.43
CA SER A 88 -36.13 -27.37 1.37
C SER A 88 -35.40 -27.99 0.17
N THR A 89 -34.78 -27.18 -0.69
CA THR A 89 -34.10 -27.66 -1.91
C THR A 89 -32.64 -28.02 -1.60
N PRO A 90 -32.11 -29.18 -2.03
CA PRO A 90 -30.70 -29.51 -1.82
C PRO A 90 -29.77 -28.47 -2.44
N THR A 91 -28.81 -27.96 -1.65
CA THR A 91 -27.77 -26.98 -2.05
C THR A 91 -26.75 -27.52 -3.07
N MET A 92 -27.05 -28.66 -3.69
CA MET A 92 -26.21 -29.35 -4.64
C MET A 92 -26.95 -29.57 -5.96
N SER A 93 -26.24 -29.38 -7.07
CA SER A 93 -26.69 -29.85 -8.39
C SER A 93 -26.88 -31.39 -8.38
N PRO A 94 -27.72 -31.96 -9.26
CA PRO A 94 -27.90 -33.42 -9.34
C PRO A 94 -26.59 -34.19 -9.57
N LYS A 95 -26.44 -35.38 -8.95
CA LYS A 95 -25.25 -36.25 -9.06
C LYS A 95 -25.42 -37.18 -10.27
N GLN A 96 -25.26 -36.62 -11.47
CA GLN A 96 -25.34 -37.39 -12.73
C GLN A 96 -24.12 -38.31 -12.89
N VAL A 97 -24.36 -39.50 -13.46
CA VAL A 97 -23.32 -40.42 -13.93
C VAL A 97 -22.71 -39.84 -15.20
N ILE A 98 -21.38 -39.77 -15.25
CA ILE A 98 -20.60 -39.16 -16.34
C ILE A 98 -19.53 -40.10 -16.89
N SER A 99 -19.57 -41.40 -16.53
CA SER A 99 -18.65 -42.44 -16.98
C SER A 99 -18.39 -42.39 -18.48
N ASP A 100 -19.45 -42.32 -19.27
CA ASP A 100 -19.37 -42.46 -20.73
C ASP A 100 -18.81 -41.21 -21.42
N LYS A 101 -18.73 -40.09 -20.68
CA LYS A 101 -18.24 -38.78 -21.14
C LYS A 101 -17.06 -38.27 -20.32
N TRP A 102 -16.44 -39.12 -19.50
CA TRP A 102 -15.49 -38.66 -18.50
C TRP A 102 -14.31 -37.93 -19.15
N ARG A 103 -13.86 -38.42 -20.32
CA ARG A 103 -12.74 -37.85 -21.09
C ARG A 103 -13.04 -36.44 -21.58
N GLU A 104 -14.27 -36.19 -22.04
CA GLU A 104 -14.73 -34.85 -22.46
C GLU A 104 -14.73 -33.89 -21.28
N ILE A 105 -15.28 -34.31 -20.13
CA ILE A 105 -15.34 -33.52 -18.90
C ILE A 105 -13.94 -33.29 -18.29
N HIS A 106 -13.02 -34.23 -18.46
CA HIS A 106 -11.60 -34.10 -18.08
C HIS A 106 -10.77 -33.28 -19.09
N GLY A 107 -11.38 -32.83 -20.18
CA GLY A 107 -10.80 -31.85 -21.11
C GLY A 107 -10.09 -32.43 -22.33
N CYS A 108 -10.37 -33.68 -22.75
CA CYS A 108 -9.69 -34.28 -23.92
C CYS A 108 -9.81 -33.42 -25.20
N THR A 109 -10.93 -32.72 -25.36
CA THR A 109 -11.24 -31.75 -26.43
C THR A 109 -10.98 -30.29 -26.03
N ASP A 110 -10.17 -30.04 -25.00
CA ASP A 110 -9.92 -28.70 -24.41
C ASP A 110 -11.22 -27.97 -23.99
N TRP A 111 -12.24 -28.75 -23.61
CA TRP A 111 -13.60 -28.33 -23.25
C TRP A 111 -14.33 -27.53 -24.35
N ASP A 112 -13.95 -27.73 -25.62
CA ASP A 112 -14.69 -27.19 -26.76
C ASP A 112 -16.18 -27.55 -26.68
N SER A 113 -17.03 -26.56 -26.95
CA SER A 113 -18.49 -26.62 -26.82
C SER A 113 -19.05 -26.97 -25.41
N LEU A 114 -18.22 -27.06 -24.37
CA LEU A 114 -18.64 -27.33 -22.98
C LEU A 114 -18.55 -26.13 -22.04
N LEU A 115 -17.85 -25.05 -22.42
CA LEU A 115 -17.67 -23.85 -21.59
C LEU A 115 -18.72 -22.75 -21.84
N ASP A 116 -19.34 -22.71 -23.03
CA ASP A 116 -20.26 -21.65 -23.42
C ASP A 116 -21.33 -22.17 -24.41
N PRO A 117 -22.53 -22.59 -23.94
CA PRO A 117 -22.96 -22.61 -22.54
C PRO A 117 -22.21 -23.64 -21.69
N LEU A 118 -21.96 -23.28 -20.43
CA LEU A 118 -21.30 -24.15 -19.46
C LEU A 118 -22.14 -25.40 -19.18
N HIS A 119 -21.64 -26.55 -19.59
CA HIS A 119 -22.34 -27.82 -19.50
C HIS A 119 -22.61 -28.21 -18.02
N PRO A 120 -23.84 -28.64 -17.64
CA PRO A 120 -24.19 -28.89 -16.24
C PRO A 120 -23.27 -29.87 -15.49
N CYS A 121 -22.81 -30.93 -16.15
CA CYS A 121 -21.83 -31.84 -15.55
C CYS A 121 -20.49 -31.16 -15.29
N LEU A 122 -19.99 -30.37 -16.25
CA LEU A 122 -18.71 -29.67 -16.11
C LEU A 122 -18.79 -28.61 -15.01
N ARG A 123 -19.90 -27.86 -14.91
CA ARG A 123 -20.17 -26.95 -13.78
C ARG A 123 -20.02 -27.66 -12.43
N ARG A 124 -20.65 -28.84 -12.27
CA ARG A 124 -20.56 -29.64 -11.04
C ARG A 124 -19.11 -30.03 -10.72
N GLU A 125 -18.37 -30.53 -11.71
CA GLU A 125 -16.98 -30.95 -11.47
C GLU A 125 -16.07 -29.75 -11.14
N ILE A 126 -16.18 -28.61 -11.84
CA ILE A 126 -15.46 -27.37 -11.49
C ILE A 126 -15.78 -26.95 -10.04
N LEU A 127 -17.06 -26.96 -9.64
CA LEU A 127 -17.44 -26.65 -8.26
C LEU A 127 -16.83 -27.63 -7.25
N LYS A 128 -16.85 -28.95 -7.51
CA LYS A 128 -16.22 -29.97 -6.65
C LYS A 128 -14.73 -29.70 -6.45
N TYR A 129 -13.97 -29.54 -7.54
CA TYR A 129 -12.53 -29.31 -7.46
C TYR A 129 -12.21 -27.93 -6.86
N GLY A 130 -13.11 -26.96 -7.03
CA GLY A 130 -13.02 -25.65 -6.37
C GLY A 130 -13.35 -25.66 -4.88
N GLU A 131 -14.26 -26.53 -4.43
CA GLU A 131 -14.51 -26.78 -3.00
C GLU A 131 -13.34 -27.51 -2.34
N PHE A 132 -12.65 -28.41 -3.05
CA PHE A 132 -11.39 -28.98 -2.55
C PHE A 132 -10.29 -27.92 -2.41
N ALA A 133 -10.20 -26.94 -3.33
CA ALA A 133 -9.30 -25.80 -3.15
C ALA A 133 -9.72 -24.94 -1.93
N GLN A 134 -11.01 -24.65 -1.75
CA GLN A 134 -11.52 -23.92 -0.58
C GLN A 134 -11.27 -24.67 0.74
N ALA A 135 -11.36 -26.00 0.75
CA ALA A 135 -11.09 -26.83 1.91
C ALA A 135 -9.67 -26.64 2.46
N THR A 136 -8.69 -26.36 1.59
CA THR A 136 -7.32 -26.06 2.02
C THR A 136 -7.18 -24.72 2.76
N TYR A 137 -8.10 -23.77 2.53
CA TYR A 137 -8.20 -22.55 3.33
C TYR A 137 -8.92 -22.83 4.64
N ASP A 138 -10.11 -23.43 4.60
CA ASP A 138 -10.96 -23.63 5.78
C ASP A 138 -10.29 -24.48 6.88
N ALA A 139 -9.54 -25.52 6.47
CA ALA A 139 -8.82 -26.39 7.38
C ALA A 139 -7.43 -25.87 7.79
N PHE A 140 -6.90 -24.81 7.19
CA PHE A 140 -5.59 -24.29 7.62
C PHE A 140 -5.72 -23.44 8.90
N ASP A 141 -4.79 -23.64 9.84
CA ASP A 141 -4.79 -22.87 11.08
C ASP A 141 -4.08 -21.52 10.91
N PHE A 142 -4.86 -20.51 10.54
CA PHE A 142 -4.42 -19.11 10.43
C PHE A 142 -4.36 -18.35 11.76
N ASP A 143 -4.69 -18.98 12.91
CA ASP A 143 -4.63 -18.28 14.20
C ASP A 143 -3.17 -18.16 14.67
N PRO A 144 -2.59 -16.94 14.70
CA PRO A 144 -1.20 -16.76 15.14
C PRO A 144 -1.01 -17.21 16.60
N PHE A 145 -2.03 -17.16 17.45
CA PHE A 145 -1.96 -17.61 18.85
C PHE A 145 -2.16 -19.13 19.01
N SER A 146 -2.10 -19.91 17.91
CA SER A 146 -2.16 -21.38 17.93
C SER A 146 -0.78 -22.01 18.04
N GLU A 147 -0.62 -22.96 18.96
CA GLU A 147 0.54 -23.86 19.04
C GLU A 147 0.77 -24.67 17.75
N TYR A 148 -0.24 -24.71 16.88
CA TYR A 148 -0.28 -25.42 15.61
C TYR A 148 -0.56 -24.47 14.42
N CYS A 149 -0.29 -23.16 14.57
CA CYS A 149 -0.32 -22.20 13.46
C CYS A 149 0.58 -22.74 12.32
N GLY A 150 0.11 -22.66 11.08
CA GLY A 150 0.84 -23.26 9.94
C GLY A 150 0.40 -24.67 9.54
N SER A 151 -0.46 -25.32 10.34
CA SER A 151 -0.89 -26.71 10.14
C SER A 151 -2.31 -26.85 9.56
N CYS A 152 -2.66 -28.05 9.13
CA CYS A 152 -4.07 -28.45 9.04
C CYS A 152 -4.66 -28.59 10.46
N ARG A 153 -5.89 -28.13 10.66
CA ARG A 153 -6.66 -28.23 11.92
C ARG A 153 -7.17 -29.62 12.23
N PHE A 154 -7.29 -30.47 11.22
CA PHE A 154 -7.95 -31.78 11.30
C PHE A 154 -7.04 -32.90 10.80
N ASN A 155 -7.22 -34.11 11.31
CA ASN A 155 -6.64 -35.33 10.78
C ASN A 155 -7.11 -35.59 9.34
N SER A 156 -6.28 -36.23 8.50
CA SER A 156 -6.61 -36.55 7.11
C SER A 156 -7.86 -37.43 6.97
N ASN A 157 -8.17 -38.24 7.98
CA ASN A 157 -9.39 -39.05 7.98
C ASN A 157 -10.66 -38.26 8.34
N LYS A 158 -10.53 -37.05 8.91
CA LYS A 158 -11.65 -36.23 9.42
C LYS A 158 -11.83 -34.89 8.70
N ILE A 159 -10.87 -34.45 7.89
CA ILE A 159 -10.92 -33.15 7.20
C ILE A 159 -12.21 -32.94 6.40
N PHE A 160 -12.67 -33.93 5.64
CA PHE A 160 -13.93 -33.80 4.90
C PHE A 160 -15.17 -33.89 5.79
N GLU A 161 -15.16 -34.69 6.86
CA GLU A 161 -16.23 -34.72 7.87
C GLU A 161 -16.39 -33.34 8.53
N LYS A 162 -15.28 -32.77 9.04
CA LYS A 162 -15.26 -31.49 9.77
C LYS A 162 -15.57 -30.27 8.90
N LEU A 163 -15.27 -30.35 7.60
CA LEU A 163 -15.66 -29.31 6.63
C LEU A 163 -17.04 -29.57 5.99
N GLY A 164 -17.74 -30.64 6.35
CA GLY A 164 -19.03 -31.00 5.76
C GLY A 164 -18.94 -31.30 4.25
N LEU A 165 -17.81 -31.86 3.79
CA LEU A 165 -17.59 -32.39 2.44
C LEU A 165 -17.72 -33.92 2.38
N ASP A 166 -17.75 -34.60 3.52
CA ASP A 166 -18.02 -36.03 3.60
C ASP A 166 -19.41 -36.38 3.05
N GLY A 167 -19.53 -37.52 2.38
CA GLY A 167 -20.71 -37.94 1.61
C GLY A 167 -21.09 -37.05 0.40
N LYS A 168 -20.60 -35.82 0.27
CA LYS A 168 -20.95 -34.90 -0.83
C LYS A 168 -20.29 -35.28 -2.16
N HIS A 169 -18.99 -35.61 -2.11
CA HIS A 169 -18.16 -35.79 -3.32
C HIS A 169 -17.55 -37.17 -3.48
N GLY A 170 -17.51 -37.99 -2.44
CA GLY A 170 -16.99 -39.37 -2.51
C GLY A 170 -15.48 -39.46 -2.74
N TYR A 171 -14.69 -38.76 -1.93
CA TYR A 171 -13.23 -38.82 -1.95
C TYR A 171 -12.68 -39.04 -0.53
N LYS A 172 -11.52 -39.68 -0.41
CA LYS A 172 -10.77 -39.84 0.83
C LYS A 172 -9.39 -39.20 0.72
N VAL A 173 -8.98 -38.41 1.71
CA VAL A 173 -7.61 -37.86 1.75
C VAL A 173 -6.62 -38.94 2.15
N CYS A 174 -5.61 -39.15 1.31
CA CYS A 174 -4.54 -40.14 1.50
C CYS A 174 -3.28 -39.52 2.11
N LYS A 175 -2.94 -38.28 1.72
CA LYS A 175 -1.69 -37.64 2.14
C LYS A 175 -1.84 -36.13 2.30
N TYR A 176 -1.20 -35.58 3.34
CA TYR A 176 -0.99 -34.14 3.48
C TYR A 176 0.34 -33.71 2.87
N ILE A 177 0.34 -32.53 2.27
CA ILE A 177 1.46 -31.92 1.57
C ILE A 177 1.96 -30.75 2.42
N TYR A 178 3.24 -30.75 2.74
CA TYR A 178 3.92 -29.64 3.39
C TYR A 178 4.95 -29.05 2.44
N ALA A 179 5.02 -27.73 2.32
CA ALA A 179 6.03 -27.05 1.52
C ALA A 179 6.86 -26.12 2.40
N MET A 180 8.05 -25.74 1.91
CA MET A 180 8.88 -24.78 2.62
C MET A 180 8.48 -23.34 2.30
N SER A 181 8.48 -22.49 3.33
CA SER A 181 8.34 -21.04 3.20
C SER A 181 9.72 -20.37 3.26
N HIS A 182 10.51 -20.54 2.19
CA HIS A 182 11.77 -19.81 1.96
C HIS A 182 11.59 -18.46 1.25
N ILE A 183 10.34 -18.06 1.03
CA ILE A 183 9.97 -16.71 0.59
C ILE A 183 9.45 -15.98 1.82
N ASP A 184 9.81 -14.70 1.97
CA ASP A 184 9.42 -13.87 3.11
C ASP A 184 7.91 -14.00 3.36
N MET A 185 7.56 -14.42 4.58
CA MET A 185 6.16 -14.74 4.89
C MET A 185 5.38 -13.44 5.11
N PRO A 186 4.23 -13.26 4.42
CA PRO A 186 3.37 -12.08 4.53
C PRO A 186 3.10 -11.65 5.98
N GLN A 187 3.02 -10.34 6.24
CA GLN A 187 3.03 -9.77 7.59
C GLN A 187 1.87 -10.25 8.48
N TRP A 188 0.76 -10.68 7.88
CA TRP A 188 -0.38 -11.24 8.61
C TRP A 188 -0.10 -12.61 9.26
N LEU A 189 0.94 -13.35 8.82
CA LEU A 189 1.45 -14.55 9.50
C LEU A 189 2.52 -14.23 10.56
N ASN A 190 3.11 -13.03 10.54
CA ASN A 190 4.14 -12.57 11.48
C ASN A 190 3.57 -11.90 12.76
N ARG A 191 2.29 -12.11 13.09
CA ARG A 191 1.63 -11.51 14.26
C ARG A 191 1.45 -12.44 15.48
N THR A 192 2.45 -13.27 15.76
CA THR A 192 2.74 -13.75 17.13
C THR A 192 4.20 -14.02 17.37
N VAL A 193 4.65 -13.55 18.53
CA VAL A 193 5.74 -14.14 19.31
C VAL A 193 5.10 -14.70 20.60
N HIS A 194 5.78 -15.62 21.28
CA HIS A 194 5.46 -16.12 22.64
C HIS A 194 4.50 -17.32 22.82
N LEU A 195 4.65 -18.38 22.01
CA LEU A 195 4.47 -19.76 22.47
C LEU A 195 5.70 -20.57 22.01
N GLY A 196 6.12 -21.59 22.78
CA GLY A 196 7.45 -22.22 22.69
C GLY A 196 7.70 -23.11 21.47
N ASP A 197 8.71 -23.99 21.59
CA ASP A 197 9.28 -24.85 20.53
C ASP A 197 8.32 -25.94 19.96
N THR A 198 7.11 -25.58 19.54
CA THR A 198 6.04 -26.53 19.16
C THR A 198 5.85 -26.68 17.64
N TRP A 199 6.25 -25.72 16.80
CA TRP A 199 6.12 -25.78 15.34
C TRP A 199 7.41 -25.41 14.59
N SER A 200 7.54 -25.82 13.31
CA SER A 200 8.69 -25.47 12.44
C SER A 200 8.35 -24.24 11.61
N ARG A 201 9.15 -23.17 11.75
CA ARG A 201 9.00 -21.91 10.99
C ARG A 201 9.20 -22.09 9.48
N ASP A 202 9.81 -23.21 9.08
CA ASP A 202 10.32 -23.44 7.73
C ASP A 202 9.38 -24.30 6.87
N SER A 203 8.33 -24.90 7.44
CA SER A 203 7.42 -25.80 6.69
C SER A 203 5.96 -25.70 7.12
N ASN A 204 5.09 -25.41 6.16
CA ASN A 204 3.67 -25.15 6.34
C ASN A 204 2.81 -26.14 5.54
N TRP A 205 1.60 -26.42 6.03
CA TRP A 205 0.62 -27.24 5.31
C TRP A 205 0.13 -26.49 4.05
N MET A 206 0.30 -27.12 2.89
CA MET A 206 0.00 -26.51 1.59
C MET A 206 -1.07 -27.24 0.79
N GLY A 207 -1.59 -28.37 1.28
CA GLY A 207 -2.62 -29.09 0.55
C GLY A 207 -2.69 -30.57 0.87
N PHE A 208 -3.41 -31.31 0.03
CA PHE A 208 -3.59 -32.74 0.20
C PHE A 208 -3.70 -33.49 -1.13
N VAL A 209 -3.36 -34.78 -1.08
CA VAL A 209 -3.67 -35.78 -2.11
C VAL A 209 -4.86 -36.59 -1.61
N ALA A 210 -5.92 -36.67 -2.42
CA ALA A 210 -7.11 -37.46 -2.18
C ALA A 210 -7.38 -38.41 -3.35
N ILE A 211 -8.25 -39.40 -3.14
CA ILE A 211 -8.66 -40.36 -4.18
C ILE A 211 -10.17 -40.60 -4.12
N SER A 212 -10.81 -40.80 -5.27
CA SER A 212 -12.24 -41.16 -5.33
C SER A 212 -12.50 -42.53 -4.68
N ASP A 213 -13.63 -42.62 -3.96
CA ASP A 213 -14.15 -43.90 -3.47
C ASP A 213 -14.81 -44.72 -4.59
N GLU A 214 -15.36 -45.89 -4.28
CA GLU A 214 -15.97 -46.78 -5.27
C GLU A 214 -17.23 -46.19 -5.92
N GLU A 215 -18.05 -45.45 -5.18
CA GLU A 215 -19.30 -44.87 -5.69
C GLU A 215 -18.99 -43.72 -6.67
N GLU A 216 -18.09 -42.83 -6.29
CA GLU A 216 -17.66 -41.73 -7.15
C GLU A 216 -16.87 -42.24 -8.35
N THR A 217 -16.00 -43.24 -8.18
CA THR A 217 -15.26 -43.90 -9.28
C THR A 217 -16.20 -44.51 -10.31
N HIS A 218 -17.24 -45.23 -9.87
CA HIS A 218 -18.28 -45.74 -10.76
C HIS A 218 -19.05 -44.60 -11.44
N ARG A 219 -19.38 -43.52 -10.72
CA ARG A 219 -20.08 -42.35 -11.30
C ARG A 219 -19.26 -41.66 -12.40
N ILE A 220 -17.95 -41.48 -12.18
CA ILE A 220 -17.08 -40.72 -13.10
C ILE A 220 -16.33 -41.62 -14.09
N GLY A 221 -16.51 -42.93 -14.05
CA GLY A 221 -15.93 -43.91 -14.97
C GLY A 221 -14.42 -44.14 -14.84
N ARG A 222 -13.77 -43.58 -13.81
CA ARG A 222 -12.32 -43.68 -13.60
C ARG A 222 -11.97 -43.46 -12.13
N ARG A 223 -10.84 -44.00 -11.67
CA ARG A 223 -10.24 -43.67 -10.38
C ARG A 223 -9.55 -42.33 -10.50
N ASP A 224 -10.10 -41.31 -9.86
CA ASP A 224 -9.57 -39.94 -9.92
C ASP A 224 -8.73 -39.63 -8.69
N ILE A 225 -7.44 -39.42 -8.90
CA ILE A 225 -6.53 -38.91 -7.87
C ILE A 225 -6.60 -37.39 -7.93
N VAL A 226 -6.87 -36.74 -6.79
CA VAL A 226 -6.96 -35.29 -6.68
C VAL A 226 -5.79 -34.76 -5.88
N VAL A 227 -5.13 -33.72 -6.40
CA VAL A 227 -4.16 -32.92 -5.64
C VAL A 227 -4.71 -31.51 -5.49
N ALA A 228 -5.02 -31.10 -4.27
CA ALA A 228 -5.56 -29.79 -3.96
C ALA A 228 -4.50 -28.92 -3.27
N TRP A 229 -4.18 -27.78 -3.88
CA TRP A 229 -3.16 -26.82 -3.42
C TRP A 229 -3.78 -25.55 -2.84
N ARG A 230 -3.25 -25.13 -1.69
CA ARG A 230 -3.61 -23.92 -0.97
C ARG A 230 -2.97 -22.68 -1.61
N GLY A 231 -3.75 -21.61 -1.74
CA GLY A 231 -3.24 -20.29 -2.11
C GLY A 231 -2.96 -19.39 -0.90
N THR A 232 -2.58 -18.14 -1.17
CA THR A 232 -2.34 -17.11 -0.14
C THR A 232 -3.66 -16.45 0.29
N VAL A 233 -3.74 -15.93 1.52
CA VAL A 233 -4.93 -15.21 2.04
C VAL A 233 -4.88 -13.71 1.77
N ALA A 234 -3.69 -13.09 1.75
CA ALA A 234 -3.50 -11.70 1.34
C ALA A 234 -2.86 -11.65 -0.07
N PRO A 235 -3.61 -11.32 -1.14
CA PRO A 235 -3.10 -11.36 -2.52
C PRO A 235 -2.16 -10.20 -2.87
N SER A 236 -2.13 -9.15 -2.05
CA SER A 236 -1.34 -7.94 -2.29
C SER A 236 0.11 -8.03 -1.80
N GLU A 237 0.37 -8.77 -0.72
CA GLU A 237 1.70 -8.80 -0.09
C GLU A 237 2.67 -9.70 -0.89
N TRP A 238 2.24 -10.91 -1.29
CA TRP A 238 3.14 -11.86 -1.95
C TRP A 238 3.70 -11.38 -3.29
N TYR A 239 3.00 -10.52 -4.05
CA TYR A 239 3.53 -10.07 -5.34
C TYR A 239 4.75 -9.14 -5.22
N GLU A 240 4.97 -8.50 -4.07
CA GLU A 240 6.15 -7.65 -3.84
C GLU A 240 7.42 -8.49 -3.57
N ASP A 241 7.27 -9.68 -2.99
CA ASP A 241 8.37 -10.57 -2.59
C ASP A 241 8.86 -11.51 -3.71
N PHE A 242 8.03 -11.75 -4.73
CA PHE A 242 8.37 -12.65 -5.84
C PHE A 242 9.25 -11.93 -6.87
N GLN A 243 10.54 -12.29 -6.88
CA GLN A 243 11.52 -11.77 -7.84
C GLN A 243 11.07 -12.07 -9.28
N ARG A 244 11.13 -11.09 -10.18
CA ARG A 244 10.74 -11.25 -11.60
C ARG A 244 11.77 -12.06 -12.42
N LYS A 245 12.17 -13.23 -11.90
CA LYS A 245 13.22 -14.10 -12.42
C LYS A 245 12.58 -15.39 -12.92
N LEU A 246 12.77 -15.66 -14.22
CA LEU A 246 12.42 -16.93 -14.84
C LEU A 246 13.62 -17.89 -14.73
N GLU A 247 13.38 -19.13 -14.30
CA GLU A 247 14.38 -20.19 -14.21
C GLU A 247 13.97 -21.42 -15.05
N PRO A 248 14.93 -22.14 -15.68
CA PRO A 248 14.64 -23.34 -16.46
C PRO A 248 13.96 -24.44 -15.65
N ILE A 249 13.06 -25.19 -16.29
CA ILE A 249 12.40 -26.37 -15.69
C ILE A 249 12.51 -27.59 -16.61
N GLY A 250 13.12 -28.66 -16.12
CA GLY A 250 13.36 -29.89 -16.89
C GLY A 250 14.72 -29.92 -17.62
N PRO A 251 14.92 -30.85 -18.57
CA PRO A 251 16.24 -31.16 -19.14
C PRO A 251 16.69 -30.24 -20.29
N GLY A 252 16.02 -29.12 -20.53
CA GLY A 252 16.38 -28.15 -21.58
C GLY A 252 16.12 -26.71 -21.13
N ASP A 253 16.91 -25.77 -21.64
CA ASP A 253 16.95 -24.38 -21.16
C ASP A 253 15.77 -23.51 -21.62
N ASP A 254 14.93 -23.98 -22.55
CA ASP A 254 13.89 -23.18 -23.21
C ASP A 254 12.67 -22.92 -22.31
N ALA A 255 12.16 -23.94 -21.64
CA ALA A 255 10.99 -23.84 -20.77
C ALA A 255 11.39 -23.26 -19.41
N LYS A 256 10.81 -22.10 -19.07
CA LYS A 256 11.16 -21.37 -17.84
C LYS A 256 9.91 -21.00 -17.05
N VAL A 257 10.01 -21.11 -15.73
CA VAL A 257 8.96 -20.78 -14.76
C VAL A 257 9.47 -19.74 -13.77
N GLU A 258 8.55 -19.07 -13.09
CA GLU A 258 8.87 -18.10 -12.05
C GLU A 258 9.59 -18.79 -10.86
N HIS A 259 10.70 -18.18 -10.42
CA HIS A 259 11.60 -18.74 -9.41
C HIS A 259 10.92 -19.01 -8.06
N GLY A 260 10.08 -18.11 -7.56
CA GLY A 260 9.39 -18.27 -6.28
C GLY A 260 8.41 -19.44 -6.26
N PHE A 261 7.59 -19.61 -7.30
CA PHE A 261 6.67 -20.75 -7.42
C PHE A 261 7.46 -22.07 -7.47
N HIS A 262 8.56 -22.10 -8.24
CA HIS A 262 9.44 -23.26 -8.34
C HIS A 262 10.14 -23.57 -7.01
N SER A 263 10.61 -22.54 -6.29
CA SER A 263 11.27 -22.64 -5.00
C SER A 263 10.35 -23.23 -3.92
N ILE A 264 9.10 -22.75 -3.80
CA ILE A 264 8.11 -23.34 -2.88
C ILE A 264 7.86 -24.82 -3.20
N TYR A 265 7.78 -25.16 -4.49
CA TYR A 265 7.47 -26.51 -4.94
C TYR A 265 8.62 -27.52 -4.69
N THR A 266 9.88 -27.10 -4.85
CA THR A 266 11.06 -27.98 -4.87
C THR A 266 11.96 -27.90 -3.64
N SER A 267 11.86 -26.85 -2.81
CA SER A 267 12.71 -26.68 -1.61
C SER A 267 12.52 -27.79 -0.57
N LYS A 268 13.62 -28.18 0.08
CA LYS A 268 13.66 -29.14 1.20
C LYS A 268 14.78 -28.81 2.19
N SER A 269 14.59 -29.20 3.45
CA SER A 269 15.59 -29.03 4.52
C SER A 269 15.49 -30.18 5.51
N GLU A 270 16.63 -30.63 6.02
CA GLU A 270 16.69 -31.69 7.05
C GLU A 270 16.20 -31.24 8.43
N HIS A 271 16.06 -29.91 8.62
CA HIS A 271 15.75 -29.25 9.89
C HIS A 271 14.25 -29.08 10.14
N THR A 272 13.37 -29.30 9.14
CA THR A 272 11.92 -29.11 9.34
C THR A 272 11.31 -30.24 10.17
N ARG A 273 10.26 -29.90 10.93
CA ARG A 273 9.59 -30.82 11.85
C ARG A 273 8.62 -31.80 11.18
N TYR A 274 8.07 -31.44 10.01
CA TYR A 274 6.95 -32.19 9.40
C TYR A 274 7.34 -32.99 8.16
N SER A 275 8.23 -32.47 7.31
CA SER A 275 8.72 -33.19 6.14
C SER A 275 10.15 -32.79 5.80
N LYS A 276 11.05 -33.77 5.73
CA LYS A 276 12.41 -33.60 5.19
C LYS A 276 12.47 -33.62 3.66
N SER A 277 11.35 -33.93 3.02
CA SER A 277 11.18 -33.99 1.56
C SER A 277 10.44 -32.76 1.04
N SER A 278 10.71 -32.35 -0.20
CA SER A 278 10.04 -31.22 -0.86
C SER A 278 8.55 -31.48 -1.10
N ALA A 279 7.80 -30.44 -1.50
CA ALA A 279 6.39 -30.60 -1.84
C ALA A 279 6.20 -31.49 -3.08
N SER A 280 7.05 -31.28 -4.10
CA SER A 280 7.24 -32.16 -5.26
C SER A 280 7.46 -33.63 -4.84
N GLU A 281 8.48 -33.92 -4.03
CA GLU A 281 8.83 -35.27 -3.60
C GLU A 281 7.69 -35.97 -2.85
N GLN A 282 6.96 -35.23 -2.01
CA GLN A 282 5.80 -35.76 -1.28
C GLN A 282 4.63 -36.12 -2.20
N VAL A 283 4.26 -35.21 -3.10
CA VAL A 283 3.12 -35.41 -4.00
C VAL A 283 3.44 -36.47 -5.04
N MET A 284 4.58 -36.38 -5.72
CA MET A 284 4.93 -37.31 -6.78
C MET A 284 5.13 -38.74 -6.27
N LYS A 285 5.65 -38.92 -5.05
CA LYS A 285 5.72 -40.24 -4.41
C LYS A 285 4.33 -40.84 -4.19
N GLU A 286 3.37 -40.07 -3.70
CA GLU A 286 2.02 -40.57 -3.43
C GLU A 286 1.20 -40.76 -4.71
N VAL A 287 1.23 -39.81 -5.64
CA VAL A 287 0.58 -39.92 -6.95
C VAL A 287 1.11 -41.14 -7.71
N THR A 288 2.43 -41.34 -7.78
CA THR A 288 3.01 -42.53 -8.44
C THR A 288 2.59 -43.83 -7.76
N ARG A 289 2.54 -43.86 -6.42
CA ARG A 289 2.07 -45.02 -5.64
C ARG A 289 0.60 -45.36 -5.96
N LEU A 290 -0.27 -44.35 -5.97
CA LEU A 290 -1.71 -44.52 -6.26
C LEU A 290 -1.94 -44.91 -7.73
N VAL A 291 -1.29 -44.23 -8.69
CA VAL A 291 -1.40 -44.59 -10.12
C VAL A 291 -0.97 -46.03 -10.36
N LYS A 292 0.14 -46.47 -9.77
CA LYS A 292 0.59 -47.86 -9.86
C LYS A 292 -0.44 -48.83 -9.26
N LEU A 293 -0.85 -48.59 -8.01
CA LEU A 293 -1.77 -49.46 -7.27
C LEU A 293 -3.10 -49.71 -8.00
N TYR A 294 -3.68 -48.67 -8.59
CA TYR A 294 -4.99 -48.77 -9.25
C TYR A 294 -4.89 -49.24 -10.72
N LYS A 295 -3.80 -48.93 -11.43
CA LYS A 295 -3.52 -49.57 -12.73
C LYS A 295 -3.26 -51.08 -12.59
N GLU A 296 -2.59 -51.52 -11.51
CA GLU A 296 -2.40 -52.95 -11.19
C GLU A 296 -3.73 -53.67 -10.86
N LYS A 297 -4.74 -52.95 -10.37
CA LYS A 297 -6.12 -53.45 -10.21
C LYS A 297 -6.92 -53.49 -11.52
N GLY A 298 -6.37 -53.01 -12.64
CA GLY A 298 -7.06 -52.93 -13.92
C GLY A 298 -8.02 -51.74 -14.05
N GLU A 299 -7.95 -50.76 -13.14
CA GLU A 299 -8.80 -49.57 -13.20
C GLU A 299 -8.21 -48.49 -14.12
N GLU A 300 -9.09 -47.73 -14.77
CA GLU A 300 -8.71 -46.54 -15.51
C GLU A 300 -8.42 -45.40 -14.51
N VAL A 301 -7.21 -44.82 -14.54
CA VAL A 301 -6.76 -43.83 -13.55
C VAL A 301 -6.49 -42.47 -14.19
N SER A 302 -6.94 -41.40 -13.54
CA SER A 302 -6.62 -40.00 -13.88
C SER A 302 -6.01 -39.24 -12.71
N LEU A 303 -5.35 -38.13 -13.03
CA LEU A 303 -4.92 -37.12 -12.07
C LEU A 303 -5.66 -35.81 -12.35
N THR A 304 -6.25 -35.23 -11.31
CA THR A 304 -6.87 -33.89 -11.37
C THR A 304 -6.24 -32.98 -10.32
N ILE A 305 -5.70 -31.85 -10.73
CA ILE A 305 -4.94 -30.94 -9.87
C ILE A 305 -5.71 -29.62 -9.79
N THR A 306 -5.94 -29.13 -8.57
CA THR A 306 -6.76 -27.93 -8.32
C THR A 306 -6.08 -26.98 -7.35
N GLY A 307 -6.33 -25.69 -7.51
CA GLY A 307 -5.80 -24.66 -6.62
C GLY A 307 -6.28 -23.27 -6.97
N HIS A 308 -6.27 -22.39 -5.97
CA HIS A 308 -6.62 -20.98 -6.10
C HIS A 308 -5.38 -20.11 -5.91
N SER A 309 -5.25 -19.00 -6.64
CA SER A 309 -4.14 -18.04 -6.49
C SER A 309 -2.77 -18.74 -6.67
N LEU A 310 -1.84 -18.55 -5.73
CA LEU A 310 -0.58 -19.31 -5.60
C LEU A 310 -0.77 -20.84 -5.73
N GLY A 311 -1.85 -21.41 -5.18
CA GLY A 311 -2.13 -22.85 -5.30
C GLY A 311 -2.40 -23.27 -6.74
N GLY A 312 -2.97 -22.39 -7.56
CA GLY A 312 -3.14 -22.62 -9.00
C GLY A 312 -1.82 -22.57 -9.78
N ALA A 313 -0.83 -21.80 -9.30
CA ALA A 313 0.53 -21.83 -9.86
C ALA A 313 1.26 -23.14 -9.53
N LEU A 314 1.19 -23.58 -8.27
CA LEU A 314 1.73 -24.88 -7.84
C LEU A 314 1.05 -26.06 -8.55
N ALA A 315 -0.24 -25.94 -8.86
CA ALA A 315 -0.97 -26.94 -9.63
C ALA A 315 -0.39 -27.17 -11.04
N LEU A 316 0.06 -26.10 -11.72
CA LEU A 316 0.68 -26.19 -13.04
C LEU A 316 2.09 -26.80 -12.99
N LEU A 317 2.89 -26.47 -11.97
CA LEU A 317 4.20 -27.11 -11.75
C LEU A 317 4.05 -28.60 -11.45
N ASN A 318 3.07 -28.96 -10.62
CA ASN A 318 2.78 -30.35 -10.31
C ASN A 318 2.26 -31.14 -11.52
N ALA A 319 1.48 -30.50 -12.41
CA ALA A 319 1.06 -31.12 -13.67
C ALA A 319 2.23 -31.39 -14.62
N TYR A 320 3.16 -30.43 -14.73
CA TYR A 320 4.37 -30.56 -15.55
C TYR A 320 5.24 -31.74 -15.10
N GLU A 321 5.52 -31.83 -13.79
CA GLU A 321 6.30 -32.92 -13.22
C GLU A 321 5.57 -34.27 -13.35
N ALA A 322 4.25 -34.31 -13.12
CA ALA A 322 3.46 -35.53 -13.25
C ALA A 322 3.42 -36.07 -14.68
N ALA A 323 3.27 -35.19 -15.67
CA ALA A 323 3.25 -35.58 -17.08
C ALA A 323 4.63 -36.08 -17.57
N THR A 324 5.70 -35.45 -17.08
CA THR A 324 7.09 -35.87 -17.32
C THR A 324 7.38 -37.24 -16.69
N THR A 325 6.91 -37.46 -15.46
CA THR A 325 7.22 -38.66 -14.65
C THR A 325 6.34 -39.86 -15.02
N ILE A 326 5.09 -39.62 -15.43
CA ILE A 326 4.11 -40.67 -15.75
C ILE A 326 3.49 -40.41 -17.15
N PRO A 327 4.24 -40.63 -18.25
CA PRO A 327 3.76 -40.39 -19.60
C PRO A 327 2.46 -41.14 -19.90
N GLY A 328 1.52 -40.47 -20.59
CA GLY A 328 0.24 -41.05 -20.97
C GLY A 328 -0.78 -41.18 -19.83
N LEU A 329 -0.51 -40.65 -18.63
CA LEU A 329 -1.55 -40.44 -17.61
C LEU A 329 -2.48 -39.28 -18.04
N PRO A 330 -3.81 -39.44 -18.01
CA PRO A 330 -4.74 -38.32 -18.16
C PRO A 330 -4.58 -37.34 -17.00
N ILE A 331 -4.10 -36.12 -17.29
CA ILE A 331 -3.85 -35.07 -16.30
C ILE A 331 -4.68 -33.83 -16.66
N SER A 332 -5.50 -33.36 -15.73
CA SER A 332 -6.28 -32.13 -15.86
C SER A 332 -5.99 -31.18 -14.71
N VAL A 333 -5.81 -29.89 -15.03
CA VAL A 333 -5.62 -28.80 -14.06
C VAL A 333 -6.85 -27.89 -14.08
N ILE A 334 -7.46 -27.64 -12.92
CA ILE A 334 -8.56 -26.67 -12.78
C ILE A 334 -8.11 -25.60 -11.79
N SER A 335 -7.70 -24.45 -12.32
CA SER A 335 -7.09 -23.38 -11.54
C SER A 335 -8.01 -22.16 -11.43
N PHE A 336 -8.14 -21.58 -10.23
CA PHE A 336 -8.97 -20.41 -9.96
C PHE A 336 -8.10 -19.19 -9.67
N GLY A 337 -8.27 -18.09 -10.39
CA GLY A 337 -7.55 -16.84 -10.11
C GLY A 337 -6.01 -16.94 -10.19
N ALA A 338 -5.47 -17.97 -10.88
CA ALA A 338 -4.05 -18.27 -10.88
C ALA A 338 -3.22 -17.25 -11.70
N PRO A 339 -2.05 -16.82 -11.21
CA PRO A 339 -1.13 -15.97 -11.96
C PRO A 339 -0.46 -16.74 -13.11
N ARG A 340 0.24 -16.01 -14.00
CA ARG A 340 1.04 -16.61 -15.07
C ARG A 340 2.31 -17.25 -14.47
N VAL A 341 2.54 -18.53 -14.77
CA VAL A 341 3.59 -19.33 -14.11
C VAL A 341 4.91 -19.35 -14.87
N GLY A 342 4.88 -19.27 -16.21
CA GLY A 342 6.08 -19.43 -17.03
C GLY A 342 5.97 -18.84 -18.43
N ASN A 343 6.99 -19.08 -19.24
CA ASN A 343 7.11 -18.58 -20.60
C ASN A 343 6.33 -19.43 -21.62
N ILE A 344 6.43 -19.06 -22.91
CA ILE A 344 5.72 -19.74 -24.00
C ILE A 344 6.14 -21.21 -24.17
N ALA A 345 7.43 -21.53 -24.00
CA ALA A 345 7.95 -22.88 -24.10
C ALA A 345 7.40 -23.81 -22.99
N PHE A 346 7.23 -23.30 -21.76
CA PHE A 346 6.57 -24.05 -20.68
C PHE A 346 5.10 -24.39 -21.01
N ARG A 347 4.35 -23.45 -21.59
CA ARG A 347 2.98 -23.71 -22.09
C ARG A 347 2.97 -24.80 -23.16
N ASP A 348 3.87 -24.69 -24.14
CA ASP A 348 3.88 -25.58 -25.30
C ASP A 348 4.30 -27.00 -24.93
N GLN A 349 5.25 -27.16 -24.00
CA GLN A 349 5.59 -28.47 -23.45
C GLN A 349 4.43 -29.11 -22.65
N LEU A 350 3.70 -28.35 -21.83
CA LEU A 350 2.49 -28.87 -21.16
C LEU A 350 1.45 -29.38 -22.16
N HIS A 351 1.24 -28.63 -23.25
CA HIS A 351 0.32 -29.05 -24.31
C HIS A 351 0.81 -30.29 -25.07
N GLN A 352 2.10 -30.36 -25.41
CA GLN A 352 2.73 -31.52 -26.07
C GLN A 352 2.68 -32.79 -25.20
N MET A 353 2.81 -32.66 -23.88
CA MET A 353 2.64 -33.75 -22.92
C MET A 353 1.17 -34.17 -22.69
N GLY A 354 0.22 -33.49 -23.32
CA GLY A 354 -1.22 -33.79 -23.20
C GLY A 354 -1.87 -33.32 -21.90
N VAL A 355 -1.23 -32.43 -21.14
CA VAL A 355 -1.83 -31.84 -19.94
C VAL A 355 -2.97 -30.91 -20.33
N LYS A 356 -4.17 -31.19 -19.80
CA LYS A 356 -5.34 -30.36 -20.00
C LYS A 356 -5.42 -29.33 -18.87
N THR A 357 -5.70 -28.07 -19.20
CA THR A 357 -5.76 -26.99 -18.21
C THR A 357 -6.97 -26.11 -18.49
N LEU A 358 -7.82 -25.96 -17.47
CA LEU A 358 -8.95 -25.05 -17.46
C LEU A 358 -8.69 -23.96 -16.41
N ARG A 359 -8.46 -22.73 -16.87
CA ARG A 359 -8.35 -21.57 -15.99
C ARG A 359 -9.70 -20.90 -15.82
N VAL A 360 -10.17 -20.82 -14.59
CA VAL A 360 -11.33 -20.02 -14.22
C VAL A 360 -10.82 -18.64 -13.83
N VAL A 361 -11.32 -17.58 -14.49
CA VAL A 361 -10.93 -16.20 -14.23
C VAL A 361 -12.14 -15.32 -13.96
N VAL A 362 -12.08 -14.48 -12.94
CA VAL A 362 -13.02 -13.38 -12.73
C VAL A 362 -12.45 -12.14 -13.42
N LYS A 363 -13.23 -11.54 -14.32
CA LYS A 363 -12.82 -10.38 -15.12
C LYS A 363 -12.25 -9.25 -14.27
N GLN A 364 -12.87 -8.96 -13.12
CA GLN A 364 -12.47 -7.91 -12.18
C GLN A 364 -11.25 -8.24 -11.30
N ASP A 365 -10.78 -9.49 -11.32
CA ASP A 365 -9.59 -9.93 -10.59
C ASP A 365 -8.31 -9.52 -11.35
N LEU A 366 -7.32 -9.03 -10.60
CA LEU A 366 -6.03 -8.58 -11.15
C LEU A 366 -4.96 -9.67 -11.09
N VAL A 367 -5.07 -10.66 -10.19
CA VAL A 367 -4.01 -11.67 -9.99
C VAL A 367 -3.73 -12.49 -11.25
N PRO A 368 -4.73 -12.95 -12.04
CA PRO A 368 -4.46 -13.61 -13.32
C PRO A 368 -3.65 -12.77 -14.31
N LYS A 369 -3.69 -11.43 -14.22
CA LYS A 369 -2.94 -10.54 -15.12
C LYS A 369 -1.46 -10.40 -14.73
N MET A 370 -1.04 -11.00 -13.62
CA MET A 370 0.31 -10.92 -13.06
C MET A 370 1.16 -12.15 -13.43
N PRO A 371 2.48 -12.00 -13.55
CA PRO A 371 3.21 -10.75 -13.80
C PRO A 371 3.01 -10.23 -15.25
N GLY A 372 3.07 -8.91 -15.44
CA GLY A 372 3.21 -8.31 -16.79
C GLY A 372 2.33 -7.12 -17.19
N VAL A 373 1.53 -6.54 -16.27
CA VAL A 373 0.51 -5.49 -16.55
C VAL A 373 1.00 -4.28 -17.38
N VAL A 374 2.29 -3.95 -17.37
CA VAL A 374 2.85 -2.79 -18.11
C VAL A 374 3.45 -3.16 -19.47
N PHE A 375 3.89 -4.41 -19.68
CA PHE A 375 4.64 -4.81 -20.89
C PHE A 375 3.85 -5.72 -21.84
N ASN A 376 3.06 -6.67 -21.32
CA ASN A 376 2.51 -7.74 -22.17
C ASN A 376 1.33 -7.27 -23.05
N GLU A 377 0.50 -6.33 -22.59
CA GLU A 377 -0.68 -5.87 -23.37
C GLU A 377 -0.31 -4.90 -24.52
N GLY A 378 0.84 -4.24 -24.44
CA GLY A 378 1.36 -3.40 -25.52
C GLY A 378 2.07 -4.18 -26.64
N LEU A 379 2.65 -5.34 -26.31
CA LEU A 379 3.49 -6.13 -27.22
C LEU A 379 2.74 -7.18 -28.05
N GLN A 380 1.52 -7.58 -27.68
CA GLN A 380 0.69 -8.48 -28.51
C GLN A 380 0.35 -7.91 -29.91
N LYS A 381 0.58 -6.62 -30.16
CA LYS A 381 0.50 -6.02 -31.50
C LYS A 381 1.76 -6.19 -32.37
N PHE A 382 2.81 -6.82 -31.83
CA PHE A 382 4.08 -7.10 -32.52
C PHE A 382 4.37 -8.60 -32.71
N ASP A 383 3.50 -9.49 -32.21
CA ASP A 383 3.67 -10.96 -32.26
C ASP A 383 3.81 -11.53 -33.70
N GLU A 384 3.32 -10.84 -34.73
CA GLU A 384 3.50 -11.26 -36.13
C GLU A 384 4.89 -10.89 -36.72
N ILE A 385 5.70 -10.09 -36.02
CA ILE A 385 6.94 -9.50 -36.57
C ILE A 385 8.19 -9.83 -35.72
N THR A 386 8.05 -10.13 -34.43
CA THR A 386 9.20 -10.50 -33.56
C THR A 386 9.08 -11.92 -33.03
N GLY A 387 9.95 -12.81 -33.52
CA GLY A 387 10.00 -14.21 -33.05
C GLY A 387 10.34 -14.33 -31.56
N THR A 388 9.64 -15.25 -30.89
CA THR A 388 9.94 -15.87 -29.58
C THR A 388 10.79 -15.03 -28.62
N LEU A 389 10.13 -14.16 -27.85
CA LEU A 389 10.74 -13.45 -26.73
C LEU A 389 10.66 -14.32 -25.45
N ASP A 390 11.76 -14.99 -25.11
CA ASP A 390 11.87 -15.97 -24.00
C ASP A 390 11.46 -15.48 -22.60
N TRP A 391 11.30 -14.16 -22.43
CA TRP A 391 11.00 -13.47 -21.18
C TRP A 391 9.50 -13.15 -20.99
N VAL A 392 8.63 -13.49 -21.95
CA VAL A 392 7.19 -13.17 -21.90
C VAL A 392 6.39 -14.25 -21.16
N TYR A 393 5.81 -13.86 -20.03
CA TYR A 393 4.89 -14.69 -19.25
C TYR A 393 3.58 -14.96 -19.97
N THR A 394 3.25 -16.24 -20.13
CA THR A 394 2.14 -16.73 -20.96
C THR A 394 1.14 -17.54 -20.12
N HIS A 395 -0.14 -17.47 -20.46
CA HIS A 395 -1.18 -18.31 -19.85
C HIS A 395 -1.18 -19.72 -20.43
N VAL A 396 -1.52 -20.71 -19.59
CA VAL A 396 -1.73 -22.11 -19.99
C VAL A 396 -3.23 -22.42 -19.96
N GLY A 397 -3.72 -23.16 -20.95
CA GLY A 397 -5.05 -23.76 -20.94
C GLY A 397 -6.22 -22.90 -21.46
N ALA A 398 -7.34 -23.59 -21.63
CA ALA A 398 -8.65 -23.02 -21.96
C ALA A 398 -9.17 -22.12 -20.82
N GLU A 399 -10.00 -21.13 -21.13
CA GLU A 399 -10.41 -20.09 -20.18
C GLU A 399 -11.93 -20.01 -20.00
N LEU A 400 -12.39 -20.21 -18.77
CA LEU A 400 -13.75 -19.88 -18.35
C LEU A 400 -13.76 -18.46 -17.76
N ARG A 401 -14.26 -17.49 -18.54
CA ARG A 401 -14.39 -16.09 -18.12
C ARG A 401 -15.69 -15.84 -17.37
N LEU A 402 -15.59 -15.37 -16.14
CA LEU A 402 -16.70 -14.97 -15.29
C LEU A 402 -16.67 -13.45 -15.09
N ASP A 403 -17.84 -12.83 -14.91
CA ASP A 403 -17.99 -11.39 -14.62
C ASP A 403 -18.82 -11.24 -13.34
N VAL A 404 -18.29 -10.53 -12.33
CA VAL A 404 -18.99 -10.24 -11.07
C VAL A 404 -20.39 -9.67 -11.31
N ARG A 405 -20.57 -8.87 -12.37
CA ARG A 405 -21.83 -8.20 -12.71
C ARG A 405 -22.92 -9.12 -13.24
N SER A 406 -22.61 -10.38 -13.55
CA SER A 406 -23.64 -11.35 -13.94
C SER A 406 -24.58 -11.66 -12.77
N SER A 407 -24.04 -11.70 -11.55
CA SER A 407 -24.75 -12.07 -10.33
C SER A 407 -25.51 -10.90 -9.72
N PRO A 408 -26.84 -11.03 -9.46
CA PRO A 408 -27.60 -10.00 -8.74
C PRO A 408 -27.22 -9.92 -7.25
N TYR A 409 -26.52 -10.94 -6.72
CA TYR A 409 -26.16 -11.04 -5.31
C TYR A 409 -24.85 -10.31 -4.95
N LEU A 410 -24.03 -9.93 -5.93
CA LEU A 410 -22.69 -9.39 -5.70
C LEU A 410 -22.63 -7.85 -5.76
N LYS A 411 -21.79 -7.26 -4.90
CA LYS A 411 -21.45 -5.84 -4.91
C LYS A 411 -20.69 -5.49 -6.19
N HIS A 412 -21.19 -4.46 -6.88
CA HIS A 412 -20.60 -3.91 -8.11
C HIS A 412 -19.51 -2.85 -7.86
N GLY A 413 -19.23 -2.53 -6.59
CA GLY A 413 -18.17 -1.60 -6.18
C GLY A 413 -16.78 -2.22 -6.24
N PHE A 414 -15.74 -1.41 -6.08
CA PHE A 414 -14.35 -1.87 -6.15
C PHE A 414 -13.93 -2.63 -4.88
N ASN A 415 -13.78 -3.96 -4.96
CA ASN A 415 -13.30 -4.80 -3.86
C ASN A 415 -12.31 -5.87 -4.38
N LEU A 416 -11.03 -5.53 -4.47
CA LEU A 416 -9.99 -6.43 -4.99
C LEU A 416 -9.88 -7.77 -4.22
N LEU A 417 -9.93 -7.72 -2.89
CA LEU A 417 -9.88 -8.92 -2.03
C LEU A 417 -11.10 -9.82 -2.26
N GLY A 418 -12.26 -9.21 -2.46
CA GLY A 418 -13.51 -9.91 -2.76
C GLY A 418 -13.57 -10.51 -4.15
N PHE A 419 -13.07 -9.80 -5.17
CA PHE A 419 -12.95 -10.30 -6.55
C PHE A 419 -11.98 -11.48 -6.65
N HIS A 420 -10.93 -11.50 -5.82
CA HIS A 420 -9.98 -12.61 -5.69
C HIS A 420 -10.35 -13.60 -4.57
N SER A 421 -11.62 -13.66 -4.15
CA SER A 421 -12.07 -14.65 -3.16
C SER A 421 -12.54 -15.93 -3.87
N GLN A 422 -11.99 -17.08 -3.49
CA GLN A 422 -12.39 -18.39 -4.03
C GLN A 422 -13.91 -18.63 -3.92
N GLU A 423 -14.57 -18.18 -2.85
CA GLU A 423 -16.03 -18.30 -2.72
C GLU A 423 -16.80 -17.46 -3.74
N THR A 424 -16.26 -16.29 -4.14
CA THR A 424 -16.81 -15.46 -5.24
C THR A 424 -16.66 -16.18 -6.59
N TYR A 425 -15.52 -16.86 -6.82
CA TYR A 425 -15.32 -17.71 -8.00
C TYR A 425 -16.37 -18.84 -8.06
N LEU A 426 -16.57 -19.58 -6.97
CA LEU A 426 -17.53 -20.70 -6.94
C LEU A 426 -18.98 -20.23 -7.09
N HIS A 427 -19.35 -19.10 -6.47
CA HIS A 427 -20.66 -18.48 -6.65
C HIS A 427 -20.93 -18.14 -8.13
N LEU A 428 -19.94 -17.54 -8.80
CA LEU A 428 -20.05 -17.20 -10.21
C LEU A 428 -20.08 -18.43 -11.13
N VAL A 429 -19.29 -19.48 -10.85
CA VAL A 429 -19.35 -20.75 -11.60
C VAL A 429 -20.74 -21.40 -11.50
N ASP A 430 -21.32 -21.48 -10.29
CA ASP A 430 -22.63 -22.12 -10.13
C ASP A 430 -23.74 -21.36 -10.87
N GLY A 431 -23.67 -20.03 -10.85
CA GLY A 431 -24.63 -19.16 -11.53
C GLY A 431 -24.45 -19.01 -13.05
N PHE A 432 -23.24 -19.24 -13.57
CA PHE A 432 -22.90 -18.99 -14.98
C PHE A 432 -23.54 -20.01 -15.93
N VAL A 433 -24.27 -19.52 -16.94
CA VAL A 433 -24.89 -20.33 -17.99
C VAL A 433 -24.14 -20.20 -19.31
N CYS A 434 -23.99 -18.98 -19.83
CA CYS A 434 -23.24 -18.65 -21.04
C CYS A 434 -22.81 -17.17 -20.99
N GLN A 435 -21.88 -16.75 -21.85
CA GLN A 435 -21.38 -15.36 -21.88
C GLN A 435 -22.48 -14.31 -22.12
N SER A 436 -23.60 -14.70 -22.74
CA SER A 436 -24.73 -13.82 -23.05
C SER A 436 -25.93 -13.93 -22.10
N SER A 437 -25.88 -14.80 -21.08
CA SER A 437 -26.98 -15.02 -20.12
C SER A 437 -26.77 -14.26 -18.82
N SER A 438 -27.87 -13.91 -18.15
CA SER A 438 -27.87 -13.58 -16.73
C SER A 438 -27.52 -14.80 -15.87
N PHE A 439 -27.15 -14.54 -14.61
CA PHE A 439 -27.03 -15.56 -13.57
C PHE A 439 -28.35 -16.34 -13.43
N ARG A 440 -28.27 -17.67 -13.34
CA ARG A 440 -29.45 -18.55 -13.26
C ARG A 440 -30.14 -18.47 -11.90
N GLU A 441 -31.47 -18.49 -11.91
CA GLU A 441 -32.33 -18.38 -10.71
C GLU A 441 -32.37 -19.68 -9.88
N ASP A 442 -31.94 -20.80 -10.46
CA ASP A 442 -31.85 -22.14 -9.87
C ASP A 442 -30.43 -22.53 -9.46
N ALA A 443 -29.53 -21.55 -9.29
CA ALA A 443 -28.25 -21.74 -8.61
C ALA A 443 -28.50 -22.27 -7.18
N ARG A 444 -27.63 -23.18 -6.72
CA ARG A 444 -27.84 -23.98 -5.50
C ARG A 444 -26.75 -23.78 -4.46
N ARG A 445 -25.59 -23.21 -4.82
CA ARG A 445 -24.58 -22.79 -3.85
C ARG A 445 -25.18 -21.78 -2.88
N ASP A 446 -24.93 -21.99 -1.60
CA ASP A 446 -25.33 -21.03 -0.56
C ASP A 446 -24.61 -19.69 -0.77
N VAL A 447 -25.41 -18.66 -1.03
CA VAL A 447 -24.95 -17.29 -1.26
C VAL A 447 -24.18 -16.73 -0.06
N ALA A 448 -24.47 -17.17 1.17
CA ALA A 448 -23.76 -16.72 2.37
C ALA A 448 -22.25 -16.99 2.30
N LEU A 449 -21.83 -18.06 1.62
CA LEU A 449 -20.43 -18.45 1.51
C LEU A 449 -19.56 -17.37 0.83
N VAL A 450 -20.14 -16.51 -0.01
CA VAL A 450 -19.42 -15.35 -0.59
C VAL A 450 -18.88 -14.42 0.51
N ASN A 451 -19.68 -14.10 1.53
CA ASN A 451 -19.29 -13.22 2.63
C ASN A 451 -18.49 -13.93 3.75
N LYS A 452 -18.12 -15.20 3.57
CA LYS A 452 -17.40 -16.03 4.55
C LYS A 452 -16.13 -15.35 5.08
N ALA A 453 -15.32 -14.78 4.18
CA ALA A 453 -14.06 -14.11 4.49
C ALA A 453 -13.88 -12.73 3.82
N CYS A 454 -14.94 -12.16 3.22
CA CYS A 454 -14.89 -10.84 2.57
C CYS A 454 -16.26 -10.12 2.63
N ASP A 455 -16.34 -8.92 2.04
CA ASP A 455 -17.57 -8.13 1.87
C ASP A 455 -17.94 -7.99 0.38
N MET A 456 -18.54 -9.04 -0.18
CA MET A 456 -18.90 -9.13 -1.60
C MET A 456 -20.39 -9.25 -1.87
N LEU A 457 -21.22 -9.56 -0.88
CA LEU A 457 -22.67 -9.60 -1.01
C LEU A 457 -23.30 -8.21 -0.89
N VAL A 458 -24.39 -7.99 -1.63
CA VAL A 458 -25.22 -6.77 -1.50
C VAL A 458 -25.87 -6.68 -0.11
N ASP A 459 -25.95 -5.46 0.44
CA ASP A 459 -26.31 -5.23 1.85
C ASP A 459 -27.76 -5.63 2.17
N GLU A 460 -28.63 -5.66 1.14
CA GLU A 460 -30.03 -6.08 1.20
C GLU A 460 -30.21 -7.53 1.70
N LEU A 461 -29.21 -8.40 1.47
CA LEU A 461 -29.24 -9.79 1.95
C LEU A 461 -29.02 -9.91 3.46
N ARG A 462 -28.52 -8.85 4.12
CA ARG A 462 -28.24 -8.78 5.57
C ARG A 462 -27.29 -9.86 6.11
N ILE A 463 -26.52 -10.51 5.24
CA ILE A 463 -25.51 -11.50 5.61
C ILE A 463 -24.22 -10.75 6.01
N PRO A 464 -23.76 -10.83 7.28
CA PRO A 464 -22.58 -10.09 7.72
C PRO A 464 -21.34 -10.45 6.90
N HIS A 465 -20.48 -9.48 6.62
CA HIS A 465 -19.18 -9.72 6.01
C HIS A 465 -18.23 -10.42 7.00
N CYS A 466 -17.30 -11.23 6.47
CA CYS A 466 -16.33 -12.00 7.24
C CYS A 466 -16.96 -12.82 8.39
N TRP A 467 -18.16 -13.37 8.17
CA TRP A 467 -18.94 -14.02 9.23
C TRP A 467 -18.33 -15.32 9.74
N TYR A 468 -17.49 -15.98 8.93
CA TYR A 468 -16.90 -17.27 9.28
C TYR A 468 -15.73 -17.11 10.23
N GLN A 469 -15.98 -17.42 11.50
CA GLN A 469 -15.02 -17.41 12.58
C GLN A 469 -15.34 -18.54 13.54
N MET A 470 -14.32 -19.05 14.24
CA MET A 470 -14.54 -19.98 15.35
C MET A 470 -15.36 -19.29 16.45
N GLU A 471 -16.34 -20.00 17.02
CA GLU A 471 -17.11 -19.54 18.16
C GLU A 471 -16.16 -19.13 19.30
N ASN A 472 -16.41 -17.97 19.93
CA ASN A 472 -15.55 -17.40 20.98
C ASN A 472 -14.06 -17.32 20.59
N LYS A 473 -13.74 -17.21 19.29
CA LYS A 473 -12.38 -17.30 18.72
C LYS A 473 -11.62 -18.58 19.14
N GLY A 474 -12.35 -19.68 19.37
CA GLY A 474 -11.79 -20.96 19.78
C GLY A 474 -11.53 -21.11 21.28
N LEU A 475 -11.95 -20.16 22.12
CA LEU A 475 -11.89 -20.29 23.57
C LEU A 475 -13.10 -21.05 24.12
N VAL A 476 -12.87 -21.95 25.08
CA VAL A 476 -13.93 -22.68 25.80
C VAL A 476 -13.87 -22.37 27.29
N ARG A 477 -15.00 -22.46 28.00
CA ARG A 477 -15.00 -22.40 29.47
C ARG A 477 -14.65 -23.77 30.03
N ASN A 478 -13.63 -23.84 30.88
CA ASN A 478 -13.31 -25.05 31.63
C ASN A 478 -14.32 -25.28 32.78
N ALA A 479 -14.20 -26.42 33.46
CA ALA A 479 -15.05 -26.80 34.60
C ALA A 479 -15.02 -25.81 35.80
N HIS A 480 -14.08 -24.86 35.82
CA HIS A 480 -13.97 -23.81 36.83
C HIS A 480 -14.50 -22.45 36.32
N GLY A 481 -15.20 -22.42 35.18
CA GLY A 481 -15.77 -21.21 34.58
C GLY A 481 -14.77 -20.27 33.93
N ARG A 482 -13.48 -20.63 33.85
CA ARG A 482 -12.44 -19.81 33.20
C ARG A 482 -12.38 -20.11 31.70
N TRP A 483 -12.26 -19.06 30.90
CA TRP A 483 -11.96 -19.18 29.48
C TRP A 483 -10.53 -19.69 29.29
N VAL A 484 -10.37 -20.74 28.49
CA VAL A 484 -9.09 -21.35 28.13
C VAL A 484 -9.10 -21.73 26.65
N LYS A 485 -7.92 -21.78 26.03
CA LYS A 485 -7.77 -22.42 24.73
C LYS A 485 -7.79 -23.94 24.94
N PRO A 486 -8.68 -24.71 24.29
CA PRO A 486 -8.66 -26.15 24.38
C PRO A 486 -7.37 -26.68 23.74
N LYS A 487 -6.82 -27.77 24.28
CA LYS A 487 -5.80 -28.54 23.56
C LYS A 487 -6.45 -29.16 22.33
N ARG A 488 -5.70 -29.26 21.23
CA ARG A 488 -6.17 -29.99 20.05
C ARG A 488 -6.26 -31.48 20.39
N GLU A 489 -7.28 -32.17 19.86
CA GLU A 489 -7.44 -33.62 20.05
C GLU A 489 -6.19 -34.37 19.59
N ALA A 490 -5.80 -35.41 20.32
CA ALA A 490 -4.50 -36.08 20.14
C ALA A 490 -4.30 -36.66 18.72
N GLU A 491 -5.39 -36.97 18.03
CA GLU A 491 -5.43 -37.44 16.63
C GLU A 491 -5.30 -36.30 15.59
N ASP A 492 -5.67 -35.07 15.95
CA ASP A 492 -5.61 -33.88 15.09
C ASP A 492 -4.29 -33.08 15.31
N VAL A 493 -3.51 -33.43 16.34
CA VAL A 493 -2.13 -32.95 16.52
C VAL A 493 -1.27 -33.45 15.35
N PRO A 494 -0.62 -32.55 14.58
CA PRO A 494 0.19 -32.97 13.45
C PRO A 494 1.45 -33.71 13.93
N VAL A 495 1.65 -34.93 13.45
CA VAL A 495 2.77 -35.80 13.83
C VAL A 495 3.85 -35.76 12.74
N PRO A 496 5.15 -35.63 13.08
CA PRO A 496 6.25 -35.77 12.13
C PRO A 496 6.16 -37.07 11.32
N VAL A 497 6.53 -37.02 10.03
CA VAL A 497 6.48 -38.21 9.14
C VAL A 497 7.60 -39.20 9.49
N GLY A 498 7.31 -40.03 10.50
CA GLY A 498 8.09 -41.19 10.94
C GLY A 498 7.27 -42.23 11.72
N SER A 499 6.05 -41.88 12.14
CA SER A 499 5.17 -42.71 12.97
C SER A 499 3.71 -42.75 12.49
N GLN A 500 3.45 -42.51 11.19
CA GLN A 500 2.15 -42.87 10.60
C GLN A 500 2.10 -44.38 10.34
N PRO A 501 1.07 -45.13 10.81
CA PRO A 501 0.94 -46.55 10.52
C PRO A 501 0.78 -46.80 9.02
N ASN A 502 1.39 -47.88 8.52
CA ASN A 502 1.10 -48.37 7.16
C ASN A 502 -0.38 -48.73 7.04
N PHE A 503 -1.00 -48.36 5.92
CA PHE A 503 -2.41 -48.60 5.58
C PHE A 503 -2.78 -50.10 5.32
N HIS A 504 -2.06 -51.03 5.96
CA HIS A 504 -2.18 -52.48 5.74
C HIS A 504 -2.31 -53.31 7.04
N ALA A 505 -2.50 -52.68 8.20
CA ALA A 505 -2.50 -53.36 9.51
C ALA A 505 -3.73 -53.05 10.39
N LEU A 506 -4.87 -52.66 9.80
CA LEU A 506 -6.07 -52.22 10.53
C LEU A 506 -7.24 -53.22 10.55
N ASP A 507 -7.03 -54.47 10.12
CA ASP A 507 -8.06 -55.53 10.16
C ASP A 507 -7.86 -56.58 11.27
N GLU A 508 -6.78 -56.54 12.08
CA GLU A 508 -6.44 -57.64 13.00
C GLU A 508 -6.20 -57.29 14.49
N ILE A 509 -6.30 -56.03 14.92
CA ILE A 509 -6.08 -55.67 16.35
C ILE A 509 -7.28 -54.91 16.95
N VAL A 510 -8.45 -55.55 16.86
CA VAL A 510 -9.56 -55.33 17.80
C VAL A 510 -9.58 -56.48 18.80
N GLU A 511 -8.51 -56.63 19.58
CA GLU A 511 -8.59 -57.24 20.91
C GLU A 511 -7.32 -57.03 21.76
N SER A 512 -7.57 -56.68 23.03
CA SER A 512 -6.70 -56.85 24.21
C SER A 512 -6.04 -55.61 24.86
N ARG A 513 -6.19 -55.60 26.20
CA ARG A 513 -5.34 -54.97 27.24
C ARG A 513 -5.45 -53.46 27.48
N ARG A 514 -6.48 -53.14 28.26
CA ARG A 514 -6.46 -52.12 29.33
C ARG A 514 -5.32 -52.38 30.36
N LEU A 515 -4.97 -51.31 31.12
CA LEU A 515 -4.21 -51.27 32.40
C LEU A 515 -2.69 -51.57 32.27
N GLN A 516 -1.75 -50.79 32.83
CA GLN A 516 -1.68 -50.10 34.13
C GLN A 516 -0.81 -48.81 34.10
N PRO A 517 -0.85 -47.95 35.14
CA PRO A 517 0.05 -46.81 35.32
C PRO A 517 1.31 -47.16 36.15
N VAL A 518 2.42 -46.43 35.95
CA VAL A 518 3.60 -46.47 36.82
C VAL A 518 3.99 -45.06 37.25
N LEU A 519 4.36 -44.92 38.53
CA LEU A 519 4.63 -43.68 39.26
C LEU A 519 6.10 -43.24 39.18
N ASN A 520 6.30 -41.96 39.50
CA ASN A 520 7.51 -41.33 40.04
C ASN A 520 8.80 -41.30 39.20
N SER A 521 9.28 -40.08 38.95
CA SER A 521 10.39 -39.56 39.76
C SER A 521 10.48 -38.03 39.65
N ASP A 522 10.46 -37.36 40.80
CA ASP A 522 10.86 -35.96 40.89
C ASP A 522 12.36 -35.86 40.66
N HIS A 523 12.76 -35.14 39.61
CA HIS A 523 14.10 -34.57 39.53
C HIS A 523 13.97 -33.10 39.13
N GLU A 524 14.37 -32.23 40.06
CA GLU A 524 14.53 -30.79 39.82
C GLU A 524 15.61 -30.54 38.76
N LEU A 525 15.22 -30.59 37.49
CA LEU A 525 15.98 -29.95 36.42
C LEU A 525 15.83 -28.44 36.60
N LYS A 526 16.80 -27.85 37.32
CA LYS A 526 17.12 -26.42 37.25
C LYS A 526 17.52 -26.10 35.81
N THR A 527 16.52 -25.92 34.96
CA THR A 527 16.68 -25.27 33.68
C THR A 527 17.02 -23.82 33.97
N ASN A 528 18.24 -23.41 33.65
CA ASN A 528 18.52 -22.02 33.35
C ASN A 528 17.72 -21.70 32.08
N SER A 529 16.44 -21.39 32.25
CA SER A 529 15.67 -20.72 31.21
C SER A 529 16.41 -19.44 30.89
N ALA A 530 16.85 -19.30 29.64
CA ALA A 530 17.23 -18.01 29.12
C ALA A 530 15.96 -17.15 29.21
N SER A 531 15.91 -16.29 30.22
CA SER A 531 14.79 -15.38 30.46
C SER A 531 14.51 -14.62 29.18
N PHE A 532 13.31 -14.81 28.61
CA PHE A 532 12.85 -14.01 27.49
C PHE A 532 12.55 -12.62 28.04
N ASN A 533 13.59 -11.79 28.13
CA ASN A 533 13.47 -10.45 28.70
C ASN A 533 12.43 -9.66 27.89
N ASN A 534 11.63 -8.86 28.60
CA ASN A 534 10.63 -8.00 27.98
C ASN A 534 11.33 -7.09 26.94
N PRO A 535 10.84 -6.97 25.69
CA PRO A 535 11.41 -6.05 24.70
C PRO A 535 11.40 -4.57 25.16
N MET A 536 10.61 -4.24 26.17
CA MET A 536 10.57 -2.94 26.85
C MET A 536 11.01 -3.05 28.33
N ASP A 537 11.92 -3.97 28.66
CA ASP A 537 12.57 -4.01 29.98
C ASP A 537 13.29 -2.68 30.26
N SER A 538 13.09 -2.12 31.47
CA SER A 538 13.54 -0.77 31.78
C SER A 538 15.05 -0.65 31.99
N GLU A 539 15.73 -1.72 32.42
CA GLU A 539 17.17 -1.72 32.63
C GLU A 539 17.90 -1.99 31.31
N GLU A 540 17.39 -2.91 30.48
CA GLU A 540 17.94 -3.13 29.14
C GLU A 540 17.68 -1.93 28.21
N PHE A 541 16.49 -1.31 28.26
CA PHE A 541 16.23 -0.04 27.57
C PHE A 541 17.20 1.06 28.01
N ARG A 542 17.51 1.15 29.31
CA ARG A 542 18.51 2.12 29.82
C ARG A 542 19.91 1.79 29.28
N ARG A 543 20.32 0.52 29.35
CA ARG A 543 21.64 0.05 28.90
C ARG A 543 21.86 0.33 27.41
N GLN A 544 20.97 -0.18 26.55
CA GLN A 544 21.06 0.04 25.10
C GLN A 544 20.88 1.52 24.75
N GLY A 545 19.97 2.22 25.44
CA GLY A 545 19.75 3.65 25.26
C GLY A 545 21.01 4.47 25.49
N HIS A 546 21.78 4.19 26.56
CA HIS A 546 23.06 4.87 26.80
C HIS A 546 24.09 4.57 25.70
N MET A 547 24.22 3.31 25.27
CA MET A 547 25.15 2.94 24.18
C MET A 547 24.85 3.67 22.87
N ILE A 548 23.56 3.84 22.53
CA ILE A 548 23.12 4.58 21.34
C ILE A 548 23.42 6.08 21.49
N ILE A 549 23.27 6.65 22.69
CA ILE A 549 23.64 8.05 22.96
C ILE A 549 25.14 8.27 22.82
N ASP A 550 25.97 7.39 23.38
CA ASP A 550 27.43 7.47 23.25
C ASP A 550 27.87 7.33 21.78
N PHE A 551 27.29 6.37 21.04
CA PHE A 551 27.54 6.21 19.60
C PHE A 551 27.17 7.46 18.78
N ILE A 552 26.04 8.09 19.07
CA ILE A 552 25.59 9.31 18.37
C ILE A 552 26.47 10.51 18.75
N ALA A 553 26.90 10.63 20.01
CA ALA A 553 27.82 11.68 20.45
C ALA A 553 29.20 11.54 19.76
N ASP A 554 29.72 10.31 19.69
CA ASP A 554 30.95 9.96 18.97
C ASP A 554 30.82 10.26 17.47
N TYR A 555 29.69 9.91 16.85
CA TYR A 555 29.40 10.28 15.47
C TYR A 555 29.47 11.80 15.26
N TYR A 556 28.84 12.62 16.10
CA TYR A 556 28.91 14.08 15.96
C TYR A 556 30.32 14.65 16.19
N ARG A 557 31.11 14.06 17.11
CA ARG A 557 32.52 14.43 17.32
C ARG A 557 33.36 14.15 16.07
N ASP A 558 33.11 13.02 15.42
CA ASP A 558 33.97 12.49 14.35
C ASP A 558 33.44 12.72 12.93
N VAL A 559 32.26 13.35 12.76
CA VAL A 559 31.60 13.53 11.45
C VAL A 559 32.42 14.32 10.43
N GLU A 560 33.31 15.22 10.87
CA GLU A 560 34.28 15.92 10.02
C GLU A 560 35.27 14.99 9.30
N LYS A 561 35.45 13.75 9.76
CA LYS A 561 36.42 12.78 9.21
C LYS A 561 35.86 11.96 8.05
N TYR A 562 34.55 11.89 7.88
CA TYR A 562 33.90 11.11 6.82
C TYR A 562 33.75 11.94 5.53
N PRO A 563 33.83 11.32 4.33
CA PRO A 563 33.53 12.02 3.09
C PRO A 563 32.06 12.45 3.09
N VAL A 564 31.79 13.75 2.91
CA VAL A 564 30.44 14.33 3.12
C VAL A 564 29.39 13.69 2.21
N LEU A 565 29.73 13.48 0.94
CA LEU A 565 28.97 12.65 0.01
C LEU A 565 29.50 11.22 0.09
N SER A 566 28.60 10.25 0.28
CA SER A 566 28.99 8.83 0.29
C SER A 566 29.61 8.41 -1.05
N GLN A 567 30.67 7.59 -0.96
CA GLN A 567 31.45 7.11 -2.09
C GLN A 567 31.12 5.66 -2.48
N VAL A 568 30.00 5.11 -1.99
CA VAL A 568 29.58 3.73 -2.29
C VAL A 568 28.88 3.60 -3.64
N GLU A 569 29.01 2.43 -4.26
CA GLU A 569 28.27 2.09 -5.48
C GLU A 569 26.80 1.70 -5.18
N PRO A 570 25.87 1.89 -6.14
CA PRO A 570 24.51 1.36 -6.04
C PRO A 570 24.51 -0.16 -5.75
N GLY A 571 23.74 -0.57 -4.75
CA GLY A 571 23.63 -1.97 -4.34
C GLY A 571 24.75 -2.49 -3.43
N TYR A 572 25.70 -1.65 -2.98
CA TYR A 572 26.81 -2.10 -2.11
C TYR A 572 26.32 -2.84 -0.84
N LEU A 573 25.25 -2.35 -0.19
CA LEU A 573 24.80 -2.84 1.11
C LEU A 573 24.22 -4.26 1.04
N ARG A 574 23.54 -4.62 -0.07
CA ARG A 574 23.02 -5.98 -0.29
C ARG A 574 24.14 -7.02 -0.43
N LYS A 575 25.37 -6.59 -0.77
CA LYS A 575 26.58 -7.45 -0.78
C LYS A 575 27.27 -7.56 0.59
N ARG A 576 26.78 -6.84 1.61
CA ARG A 576 27.36 -6.78 2.97
C ARG A 576 26.47 -7.43 4.02
N LEU A 577 25.15 -7.25 3.91
CA LEU A 577 24.18 -7.83 4.84
C LEU A 577 23.76 -9.24 4.39
N PRO A 578 23.32 -10.10 5.32
CA PRO A 578 22.69 -11.38 4.99
C PRO A 578 21.52 -11.22 4.02
N GLU A 579 21.26 -12.26 3.23
CA GLU A 579 20.19 -12.23 2.22
C GLU A 579 18.78 -12.31 2.81
N SER A 580 18.66 -12.79 4.06
CA SER A 580 17.44 -12.99 4.82
C SER A 580 17.65 -12.55 6.29
N ALA A 581 16.56 -12.28 7.02
CA ALA A 581 16.63 -11.88 8.43
C ALA A 581 17.20 -13.00 9.34
N PRO A 582 17.91 -12.66 10.43
CA PRO A 582 18.48 -13.64 11.35
C PRO A 582 17.37 -14.40 12.12
N TYR A 583 17.56 -15.71 12.32
CA TYR A 583 16.64 -16.53 13.11
C TYR A 583 16.75 -16.26 14.62
N ASN A 584 17.99 -16.11 15.09
CA ASN A 584 18.34 -15.85 16.49
C ASN A 584 18.50 -14.34 16.72
N PRO A 585 18.27 -13.83 17.95
CA PRO A 585 18.59 -12.44 18.27
C PRO A 585 20.10 -12.19 18.20
N GLU A 586 20.48 -11.04 17.66
CA GLU A 586 21.88 -10.58 17.62
C GLU A 586 22.10 -9.52 18.72
N PRO A 587 23.26 -9.51 19.41
CA PRO A 587 23.58 -8.48 20.39
C PRO A 587 23.59 -7.07 19.79
N ILE A 588 23.13 -6.07 20.55
CA ILE A 588 23.14 -4.66 20.12
C ILE A 588 24.56 -4.16 19.80
N GLU A 589 25.57 -4.74 20.44
CA GLU A 589 26.99 -4.52 20.18
C GLU A 589 27.37 -4.90 18.74
N THR A 590 26.91 -6.06 18.26
CA THR A 590 27.11 -6.51 16.87
C THR A 590 26.38 -5.59 15.90
N ILE A 591 25.12 -5.24 16.20
CA ILE A 591 24.31 -4.37 15.34
C ILE A 591 24.96 -2.97 15.23
N LEU A 592 25.50 -2.42 16.32
CA LEU A 592 26.23 -1.16 16.31
C LEU A 592 27.55 -1.23 15.55
N GLN A 593 28.25 -2.36 15.61
CA GLN A 593 29.43 -2.61 14.78
C GLN A 593 29.06 -2.61 13.29
N ASP A 594 27.97 -3.27 12.90
CA ASP A 594 27.48 -3.30 11.51
C ASP A 594 26.99 -1.92 11.05
N VAL A 595 26.34 -1.14 11.93
CA VAL A 595 26.00 0.26 11.66
C VAL A 595 27.28 1.05 11.34
N GLN A 596 28.34 0.92 12.14
CA GLN A 596 29.61 1.61 11.90
C GLN A 596 30.33 1.12 10.63
N GLN A 597 30.30 -0.18 10.35
CA GLN A 597 31.08 -0.78 9.25
C GLN A 597 30.36 -0.76 7.88
N HIS A 598 29.02 -0.78 7.87
CA HIS A 598 28.23 -1.01 6.65
C HIS A 598 27.20 0.08 6.39
N ILE A 599 26.63 0.71 7.42
CA ILE A 599 25.66 1.80 7.25
C ILE A 599 26.35 3.15 7.15
N VAL A 600 27.22 3.52 8.11
CA VAL A 600 27.91 4.82 8.15
C VAL A 600 28.63 5.17 6.84
N PRO A 601 29.37 4.26 6.16
CA PRO A 601 30.00 4.58 4.87
C PRO A 601 29.00 4.90 3.74
N GLY A 602 27.77 4.40 3.82
CA GLY A 602 26.68 4.67 2.88
C GLY A 602 25.90 5.95 3.17
N ILE A 603 26.15 6.62 4.30
CA ILE A 603 25.47 7.86 4.67
C ILE A 603 26.09 9.03 3.90
N THR A 604 25.25 9.85 3.27
CA THR A 604 25.63 11.23 2.95
C THR A 604 25.44 12.06 4.21
N HIS A 605 26.49 12.67 4.72
CA HIS A 605 26.51 13.24 6.08
C HIS A 605 25.87 14.63 6.14
N TRP A 606 24.53 14.68 6.14
CA TRP A 606 23.70 15.91 6.30
C TRP A 606 23.98 16.73 7.57
N GLN A 607 24.73 16.18 8.54
CA GLN A 607 25.13 16.88 9.77
C GLN A 607 26.62 17.27 9.78
N SER A 608 27.39 16.92 8.74
CA SER A 608 28.76 17.41 8.60
C SER A 608 28.77 18.94 8.47
N PRO A 609 29.71 19.65 9.10
CA PRO A 609 29.85 21.09 8.93
C PRO A 609 30.34 21.51 7.52
N TYR A 610 30.73 20.54 6.69
CA TYR A 610 31.05 20.73 5.27
C TYR A 610 29.89 20.36 4.32
N TYR A 611 28.67 20.21 4.86
CA TYR A 611 27.45 19.99 4.08
C TYR A 611 26.81 21.33 3.66
N PHE A 612 26.86 21.64 2.37
CA PHE A 612 26.34 22.89 1.79
C PHE A 612 25.34 22.66 0.64
N ALA A 613 24.87 21.42 0.45
CA ALA A 613 23.94 21.04 -0.60
C ALA A 613 22.47 21.29 -0.23
N TYR A 614 21.61 21.44 -1.24
CA TYR A 614 20.15 21.59 -1.10
C TYR A 614 19.75 22.71 -0.12
N PHE A 615 19.19 22.34 1.03
CA PHE A 615 19.03 23.14 2.23
C PHE A 615 19.45 22.24 3.41
N PRO A 616 19.92 22.81 4.53
CA PRO A 616 20.29 22.01 5.69
C PRO A 616 19.12 21.22 6.27
N SER A 617 19.44 20.10 6.92
CA SER A 617 18.54 19.38 7.83
C SER A 617 18.88 19.80 9.26
N SER A 618 18.41 20.97 9.69
CA SER A 618 18.80 21.58 10.97
C SER A 618 18.27 20.77 12.17
N GLY A 619 19.19 20.11 12.87
CA GLY A 619 18.95 19.38 14.13
C GLY A 619 19.58 20.08 15.32
N SER A 620 19.21 19.64 16.53
CA SER A 620 19.84 20.06 17.79
C SER A 620 19.67 19.00 18.87
N ILE A 621 20.42 19.13 19.98
CA ILE A 621 20.24 18.33 21.18
C ILE A 621 18.78 18.43 21.68
N ALA A 622 18.20 19.63 21.74
CA ALA A 622 16.83 19.83 22.20
C ALA A 622 15.78 19.19 21.27
N GLY A 623 15.96 19.31 19.95
CA GLY A 623 15.10 18.66 18.95
C GLY A 623 15.20 17.13 19.00
N PHE A 624 16.40 16.59 19.14
CA PHE A 624 16.65 15.16 19.31
C PHE A 624 16.04 14.62 20.61
N LEU A 625 16.24 15.30 21.75
CA LEU A 625 15.60 14.92 23.02
C LEU A 625 14.06 14.98 22.95
N GLY A 626 13.49 15.92 22.19
CA GLY A 626 12.05 15.98 21.93
C GLY A 626 11.55 14.79 21.10
N GLU A 627 12.33 14.31 20.13
CA GLU A 627 12.04 13.10 19.36
C GLU A 627 12.19 11.84 20.21
N MET A 628 13.21 11.77 21.09
CA MET A 628 13.37 10.68 22.06
C MET A 628 12.16 10.60 23.00
N LEU A 629 11.71 11.73 23.57
CA LEU A 629 10.52 11.77 24.42
C LEU A 629 9.26 11.38 23.64
N SER A 630 9.07 11.90 22.42
CA SER A 630 7.92 11.51 21.58
C SER A 630 7.91 10.02 21.26
N SER A 631 9.08 9.41 21.06
CA SER A 631 9.21 8.00 20.67
C SER A 631 9.16 7.07 21.88
N GLY A 632 9.68 7.48 23.03
CA GLY A 632 9.60 6.76 24.29
C GLY A 632 8.18 6.75 24.90
N PHE A 633 7.42 7.85 24.76
CA PHE A 633 6.00 7.86 25.15
C PHE A 633 5.11 7.11 24.14
N ASN A 634 5.49 7.10 22.86
CA ASN A 634 4.81 6.40 21.75
C ASN A 634 3.27 6.57 21.68
N VAL A 635 2.76 7.75 22.08
CA VAL A 635 1.33 8.06 22.06
C VAL A 635 0.85 8.39 20.64
N VAL A 636 -0.40 8.00 20.31
CA VAL A 636 -1.01 8.28 19.01
C VAL A 636 -2.09 9.36 19.14
N GLY A 637 -1.72 10.62 18.86
CA GLY A 637 -2.57 11.79 19.06
C GLY A 637 -3.57 12.08 17.94
N PHE A 638 -4.43 11.12 17.58
CA PHE A 638 -5.39 11.27 16.46
C PHE A 638 -6.61 12.15 16.81
N ASN A 639 -7.10 12.06 18.04
CA ASN A 639 -8.12 12.95 18.61
C ASN A 639 -7.62 13.45 19.98
N TRP A 640 -8.28 14.47 20.55
CA TRP A 640 -7.86 15.02 21.84
C TRP A 640 -7.84 13.98 22.97
N MET A 641 -8.84 13.09 23.02
CA MET A 641 -8.95 12.06 24.07
C MET A 641 -7.79 11.04 24.07
N SER A 642 -7.20 10.72 22.92
CA SER A 642 -6.09 9.76 22.82
C SER A 642 -4.80 10.27 23.46
N SER A 643 -4.58 11.58 23.45
CA SER A 643 -3.54 12.24 24.24
C SER A 643 -3.80 13.76 24.29
N PRO A 644 -4.43 14.27 25.37
CA PRO A 644 -4.73 15.70 25.50
C PRO A 644 -3.48 16.56 25.41
N ALA A 645 -2.40 16.14 26.08
CA ALA A 645 -1.11 16.81 26.04
C ALA A 645 -0.50 16.88 24.63
N ALA A 646 -0.70 15.86 23.79
CA ALA A 646 -0.21 15.88 22.41
C ALA A 646 -0.91 16.94 21.56
N THR A 647 -2.21 17.17 21.81
CA THR A 647 -3.03 18.14 21.09
C THR A 647 -2.81 19.56 21.63
N GLU A 648 -2.95 19.76 22.95
CA GLU A 648 -2.87 21.09 23.56
C GLU A 648 -1.47 21.70 23.47
N LEU A 649 -0.41 20.90 23.63
CA LEU A 649 0.95 21.40 23.47
C LEU A 649 1.20 21.87 22.03
N GLU A 650 0.60 21.19 21.04
CA GLU A 650 0.69 21.59 19.64
C GLU A 650 0.02 22.95 19.39
N ASN A 651 -1.18 23.15 19.93
CA ASN A 651 -1.86 24.46 19.87
C ASN A 651 -0.96 25.58 20.43
N ILE A 652 -0.37 25.34 21.62
CA ILE A 652 0.46 26.32 22.33
C ILE A 652 1.73 26.66 21.53
N VAL A 653 2.47 25.67 21.02
CA VAL A 653 3.72 25.96 20.28
C VAL A 653 3.49 26.54 18.89
N MET A 654 2.37 26.22 18.25
CA MET A 654 1.97 26.83 16.98
C MET A 654 1.58 28.30 17.16
N ASP A 655 0.93 28.67 18.27
CA ASP A 655 0.72 30.08 18.62
C ASP A 655 2.04 30.77 18.98
N TRP A 656 2.91 30.18 19.82
CA TRP A 656 4.22 30.77 20.15
C TRP A 656 5.09 31.05 18.92
N LEU A 657 5.19 30.08 18.00
CA LEU A 657 5.96 30.26 16.77
C LEU A 657 5.29 31.28 15.83
N GLY A 658 3.95 31.27 15.74
CA GLY A 658 3.20 32.26 14.98
C GLY A 658 3.39 33.69 15.51
N GLU A 659 3.43 33.89 16.83
CA GLU A 659 3.74 35.17 17.48
C GLU A 659 5.19 35.62 17.22
N MET A 660 6.16 34.69 17.29
CA MET A 660 7.56 34.98 16.96
C MET A 660 7.75 35.44 15.51
N LEU A 661 6.99 34.85 14.58
CA LEU A 661 6.90 35.22 13.17
C LEU A 661 6.05 36.48 12.93
N LYS A 662 5.40 37.04 13.96
CA LYS A 662 4.39 38.10 13.84
C LYS A 662 3.35 37.79 12.75
N LEU A 663 2.79 36.58 12.78
CA LEU A 663 1.62 36.25 11.99
C LEU A 663 0.39 37.01 12.54
N PRO A 664 -0.53 37.46 11.68
CA PRO A 664 -1.80 38.04 12.12
C PRO A 664 -2.58 37.06 13.00
N LYS A 665 -3.31 37.58 14.02
CA LYS A 665 -4.17 36.76 14.89
C LYS A 665 -5.18 35.88 14.13
N SER A 666 -5.52 36.23 12.88
CA SER A 666 -6.36 35.38 12.04
C SER A 666 -5.77 34.00 11.73
N PHE A 667 -4.46 33.78 11.94
CA PHE A 667 -3.78 32.48 11.78
C PHE A 667 -3.58 31.72 13.10
N LEU A 668 -3.87 32.34 14.25
CA LEU A 668 -3.57 31.80 15.58
C LEU A 668 -4.84 31.24 16.25
N PHE A 669 -4.67 30.27 17.15
CA PHE A 669 -5.75 29.73 17.99
C PHE A 669 -6.31 30.78 18.95
N SER A 670 -5.47 31.72 19.39
CA SER A 670 -5.88 32.93 20.14
C SER A 670 -6.68 33.96 19.32
N GLY A 671 -6.99 33.67 18.05
CA GLY A 671 -7.85 34.47 17.17
C GLY A 671 -8.92 33.65 16.47
N THR A 672 -8.88 33.57 15.14
CA THR A 672 -9.89 32.87 14.32
C THR A 672 -9.33 31.66 13.57
N GLY A 673 -8.02 31.47 13.61
CA GLY A 673 -7.31 30.48 12.81
C GLY A 673 -6.82 29.32 13.65
N GLY A 674 -5.70 28.76 13.23
CA GLY A 674 -4.92 27.79 13.99
C GLY A 674 -3.80 27.21 13.14
N GLY A 675 -2.93 26.44 13.78
CA GLY A 675 -1.84 25.75 13.11
C GLY A 675 -1.76 24.27 13.47
N VAL A 676 -1.18 23.47 12.58
CA VAL A 676 -0.94 22.02 12.73
C VAL A 676 0.51 21.68 12.37
N ILE A 677 1.10 20.72 13.08
CA ILE A 677 2.42 20.17 12.79
C ILE A 677 2.28 18.86 11.99
N GLN A 678 2.65 18.95 10.72
CA GLN A 678 2.66 17.89 9.73
C GLN A 678 4.08 17.37 9.49
N GLY A 679 4.25 16.39 8.59
CA GLY A 679 5.58 15.90 8.23
C GLY A 679 6.30 16.82 7.25
N THR A 680 5.63 17.21 6.17
CA THR A 680 6.28 17.89 5.02
C THR A 680 5.43 19.01 4.42
N THR A 681 6.10 19.96 3.75
CA THR A 681 5.45 21.01 2.94
C THR A 681 4.53 20.42 1.87
N CYS A 682 4.87 19.25 1.31
CA CYS A 682 4.03 18.59 0.31
C CYS A 682 2.68 18.13 0.89
N GLU A 683 2.67 17.70 2.16
CA GLU A 683 1.45 17.41 2.91
C GLU A 683 0.64 18.69 3.17
N ALA A 684 1.32 19.77 3.57
CA ALA A 684 0.69 21.07 3.86
C ALA A 684 0.02 21.70 2.63
N ILE A 685 0.72 21.70 1.49
CA ILE A 685 0.18 22.13 0.20
C ILE A 685 -0.97 21.22 -0.23
N LEU A 686 -0.86 19.89 -0.08
CA LEU A 686 -1.94 18.97 -0.44
C LEU A 686 -3.21 19.20 0.40
N CYS A 687 -3.08 19.36 1.71
CA CYS A 687 -4.20 19.62 2.61
C CYS A 687 -4.89 20.95 2.30
N THR A 688 -4.12 22.02 2.05
CA THR A 688 -4.67 23.34 1.72
C THR A 688 -5.26 23.40 0.31
N LEU A 689 -4.66 22.72 -0.66
CA LEU A 689 -5.22 22.57 -2.01
C LEU A 689 -6.50 21.73 -2.00
N ALA A 690 -6.56 20.66 -1.21
CA ALA A 690 -7.78 19.86 -1.03
C ALA A 690 -8.91 20.70 -0.40
N ALA A 691 -8.60 21.55 0.58
CA ALA A 691 -9.54 22.49 1.18
C ALA A 691 -10.07 23.52 0.17
N ALA A 692 -9.18 24.19 -0.58
CA ALA A 692 -9.58 25.11 -1.64
C ALA A 692 -10.45 24.42 -2.70
N ARG A 693 -10.01 23.26 -3.19
CA ARG A 693 -10.70 22.44 -4.19
C ARG A 693 -12.11 22.07 -3.72
N ASP A 694 -12.25 21.51 -2.53
CA ASP A 694 -13.56 21.08 -2.05
C ASP A 694 -14.47 22.25 -1.66
N GLN A 695 -13.93 23.37 -1.19
CA GLN A 695 -14.71 24.60 -1.00
C GLN A 695 -15.37 25.03 -2.33
N ILE A 696 -14.58 25.25 -3.39
CA ILE A 696 -15.10 25.65 -4.70
C ILE A 696 -16.02 24.58 -5.30
N LEU A 697 -15.64 23.30 -5.27
CA LEU A 697 -16.46 22.21 -5.85
C LEU A 697 -17.79 21.97 -5.13
N ASN A 698 -17.92 22.36 -3.85
CA ASN A 698 -19.20 22.33 -3.15
C ASN A 698 -20.13 23.47 -3.59
N GLU A 699 -19.59 24.58 -4.12
CA GLU A 699 -20.35 25.71 -4.67
C GLU A 699 -20.74 25.49 -6.14
N ILE A 700 -19.79 25.07 -6.98
CA ILE A 700 -19.97 25.01 -8.45
C ILE A 700 -20.34 23.63 -9.00
N GLY A 701 -20.40 22.60 -8.15
CA GLY A 701 -20.63 21.21 -8.57
C GLY A 701 -19.33 20.45 -8.86
N ARG A 702 -19.22 19.26 -8.25
CA ARG A 702 -17.99 18.45 -8.19
C ARG A 702 -17.43 18.07 -9.57
N GLU A 703 -18.28 17.93 -10.58
CA GLU A 703 -17.91 17.64 -11.97
C GLU A 703 -16.95 18.66 -12.61
N ASN A 704 -16.87 19.88 -12.10
CA ASN A 704 -15.99 20.94 -12.63
C ASN A 704 -14.50 20.79 -12.25
N ILE A 705 -14.09 19.68 -11.60
CA ILE A 705 -12.68 19.48 -11.17
C ILE A 705 -11.66 19.66 -12.31
N SER A 706 -12.00 19.24 -13.53
CA SER A 706 -11.11 19.33 -14.71
C SER A 706 -11.03 20.74 -15.31
N ARG A 707 -11.71 21.72 -14.70
CA ARG A 707 -11.61 23.15 -15.04
C ARG A 707 -10.82 23.94 -14.00
N LEU A 708 -10.48 23.36 -12.85
CA LEU A 708 -9.76 24.05 -11.79
C LEU A 708 -8.28 24.24 -12.17
N VAL A 709 -7.73 25.42 -11.89
CA VAL A 709 -6.36 25.83 -12.25
C VAL A 709 -5.52 26.16 -11.03
N VAL A 710 -4.30 25.61 -10.98
CA VAL A 710 -3.32 25.84 -9.91
C VAL A 710 -2.12 26.60 -10.46
N TYR A 711 -1.75 27.70 -9.81
CA TYR A 711 -0.68 28.61 -10.21
C TYR A 711 0.50 28.55 -9.24
N GLY A 712 1.70 28.62 -9.79
CA GLY A 712 2.97 28.90 -9.09
C GLY A 712 3.97 29.51 -10.08
N SER A 713 5.15 29.89 -9.62
CA SER A 713 6.23 30.29 -10.54
C SER A 713 6.94 29.06 -11.12
N ASP A 714 7.71 29.26 -12.19
CA ASP A 714 8.70 28.28 -12.66
C ASP A 714 9.85 28.03 -11.66
N GLN A 715 9.89 28.77 -10.55
CA GLN A 715 10.81 28.57 -9.42
C GLN A 715 10.16 27.86 -8.21
N THR A 716 8.84 27.65 -8.22
CA THR A 716 8.11 26.97 -7.13
C THR A 716 8.54 25.50 -7.04
N HIS A 717 8.65 24.99 -5.82
CA HIS A 717 9.11 23.62 -5.59
C HIS A 717 8.13 22.57 -6.17
N SER A 718 8.67 21.48 -6.73
CA SER A 718 7.90 20.41 -7.39
C SER A 718 6.86 19.72 -6.49
N ALA A 719 6.94 19.91 -5.17
CA ALA A 719 5.90 19.52 -4.22
C ALA A 719 4.52 20.10 -4.58
N LEU A 720 4.41 21.32 -5.12
CA LEU A 720 3.13 21.87 -5.55
C LEU A 720 2.54 21.06 -6.71
N GLN A 721 3.34 20.77 -7.73
CA GLN A 721 2.88 19.99 -8.89
C GLN A 721 2.46 18.57 -8.45
N LYS A 722 3.22 17.94 -7.56
CA LYS A 722 2.89 16.64 -6.98
C LYS A 722 1.60 16.69 -6.14
N ALA A 723 1.41 17.73 -5.32
CA ALA A 723 0.18 17.93 -4.57
C ALA A 723 -1.02 18.17 -5.48
N ALA A 724 -0.87 18.91 -6.58
CA ALA A 724 -1.92 19.11 -7.58
C ALA A 724 -2.32 17.80 -8.29
N GLN A 725 -1.35 16.97 -8.66
CA GLN A 725 -1.59 15.63 -9.21
C GLN A 725 -2.36 14.74 -8.21
N ILE A 726 -1.93 14.67 -6.95
CA ILE A 726 -2.61 13.88 -5.90
C ILE A 726 -4.02 14.43 -5.61
N ALA A 727 -4.21 15.76 -5.65
CA ALA A 727 -5.51 16.41 -5.48
C ALA A 727 -6.46 16.22 -6.67
N GLY A 728 -6.03 15.58 -7.76
CA GLY A 728 -6.85 15.33 -8.95
C GLY A 728 -7.06 16.55 -9.85
N ILE A 729 -6.14 17.53 -9.81
CA ILE A 729 -6.09 18.64 -10.77
C ILE A 729 -5.59 18.09 -12.11
N ASP A 730 -6.21 18.49 -13.22
CA ASP A 730 -5.76 18.11 -14.55
C ASP A 730 -4.32 18.62 -14.78
N PRO A 731 -3.36 17.77 -15.21
CA PRO A 731 -1.99 18.21 -15.49
C PRO A 731 -1.90 19.39 -16.48
N LYS A 732 -2.87 19.54 -17.38
CA LYS A 732 -2.97 20.67 -18.32
C LYS A 732 -3.40 21.98 -17.66
N ASN A 733 -3.90 21.95 -16.43
CA ASN A 733 -4.32 23.12 -15.65
C ASN A 733 -3.34 23.47 -14.52
N PHE A 734 -2.14 22.89 -14.53
CA PHE A 734 -1.02 23.40 -13.75
C PHE A 734 -0.34 24.55 -14.51
N ARG A 735 -0.11 25.68 -13.84
CA ARG A 735 0.51 26.88 -14.41
C ARG A 735 1.82 27.15 -13.68
N ALA A 736 2.94 26.70 -14.28
CA ALA A 736 4.27 27.16 -13.93
C ALA A 736 4.55 28.48 -14.67
N ILE A 737 4.24 29.61 -14.03
CA ILE A 737 4.34 30.93 -14.64
C ILE A 737 5.81 31.31 -14.78
N LYS A 738 6.23 31.58 -16.02
CA LYS A 738 7.62 31.85 -16.36
C LYS A 738 8.12 33.13 -15.68
N THR A 739 9.30 33.07 -15.07
CA THR A 739 9.96 34.23 -14.45
C THR A 739 11.20 34.65 -15.24
N THR A 740 11.78 35.82 -14.92
CA THR A 740 12.85 36.43 -15.72
C THR A 740 13.95 37.04 -14.86
N LYS A 741 15.16 37.19 -15.40
CA LYS A 741 16.27 37.86 -14.70
C LYS A 741 15.93 39.31 -14.34
N SER A 742 15.14 40.00 -15.17
CA SER A 742 14.63 41.36 -14.92
C SER A 742 13.66 41.45 -13.74
N SER A 743 12.94 40.37 -13.40
CA SER A 743 12.13 40.29 -12.18
C SER A 743 12.87 39.63 -11.01
N SER A 744 14.19 39.44 -11.09
CA SER A 744 14.98 38.61 -10.14
C SER A 744 14.39 37.20 -9.94
N PHE A 745 13.73 36.68 -10.99
CA PHE A 745 12.97 35.43 -11.03
C PHE A 745 11.80 35.34 -10.04
N THR A 746 11.24 36.49 -9.62
CA THR A 746 10.00 36.56 -8.85
C THR A 746 8.78 36.31 -9.74
N LEU A 747 7.71 35.77 -9.16
CA LEU A 747 6.37 35.79 -9.75
C LEU A 747 5.85 37.23 -9.77
N THR A 748 5.74 37.82 -10.96
CA THR A 748 5.24 39.19 -11.11
C THR A 748 3.71 39.25 -11.06
N PRO A 749 3.11 40.26 -10.42
CA PRO A 749 1.67 40.49 -10.43
C PRO A 749 1.07 40.51 -11.85
N GLU A 750 1.76 41.14 -12.80
CA GLU A 750 1.31 41.27 -14.19
C GLU A 750 1.25 39.92 -14.91
N SER A 751 2.24 39.04 -14.67
CA SER A 751 2.26 37.71 -15.28
C SER A 751 1.22 36.76 -14.66
N LEU A 752 0.98 36.88 -13.35
CA LEU A 752 -0.11 36.17 -12.69
C LEU A 752 -1.47 36.62 -13.22
N GLN A 753 -1.67 37.94 -13.32
CA GLN A 753 -2.90 38.53 -13.84
C GLN A 753 -3.19 38.07 -15.27
N ALA A 754 -2.19 38.14 -16.16
CA ALA A 754 -2.33 37.68 -17.54
C ALA A 754 -2.64 36.18 -17.65
N ALA A 755 -2.05 35.33 -16.80
CA ALA A 755 -2.36 33.90 -16.77
C ALA A 755 -3.81 33.64 -16.33
N ILE A 756 -4.27 34.31 -15.26
CA ILE A 756 -5.65 34.23 -14.76
C ILE A 756 -6.65 34.67 -15.83
N ASP A 757 -6.40 35.79 -16.50
CA ASP A 757 -7.33 36.32 -17.51
C ASP A 757 -7.43 35.39 -18.74
N LEU A 758 -6.32 34.78 -19.16
CA LEU A 758 -6.31 33.77 -20.24
C LEU A 758 -7.09 32.50 -19.84
N ASP A 759 -6.91 32.02 -18.62
CA ASP A 759 -7.62 30.84 -18.12
C ASP A 759 -9.12 31.09 -17.97
N ILE A 760 -9.53 32.29 -17.51
CA ILE A 760 -10.94 32.71 -17.46
C ILE A 760 -11.53 32.82 -18.88
N GLN A 761 -10.80 33.38 -19.84
CA GLN A 761 -11.23 33.44 -21.25
C GLN A 761 -11.40 32.04 -21.86
N ALA A 762 -10.57 31.07 -21.45
CA ALA A 762 -10.70 29.66 -21.82
C ALA A 762 -11.85 28.92 -21.08
N GLY A 763 -12.59 29.60 -20.20
CA GLY A 763 -13.67 29.01 -19.41
C GLY A 763 -13.17 28.10 -18.27
N LEU A 764 -11.91 28.21 -17.89
CA LEU A 764 -11.34 27.55 -16.71
C LEU A 764 -11.63 28.37 -15.44
N ILE A 765 -11.33 27.78 -14.28
CA ILE A 765 -11.66 28.31 -12.96
C ILE A 765 -10.35 28.43 -12.16
N PRO A 766 -9.84 29.66 -11.96
CA PRO A 766 -8.73 29.90 -11.05
C PRO A 766 -9.06 29.37 -9.64
N LEU A 767 -8.19 28.53 -9.07
CA LEU A 767 -8.43 27.88 -7.78
C LEU A 767 -7.42 28.29 -6.71
N PHE A 768 -6.13 28.11 -7.01
CA PHE A 768 -5.08 28.10 -5.97
C PHE A 768 -3.79 28.73 -6.49
N LEU A 769 -3.19 29.60 -5.70
CA LEU A 769 -1.89 30.21 -5.92
C LEU A 769 -0.93 29.75 -4.83
N CYS A 770 0.25 29.26 -5.21
CA CYS A 770 1.38 29.07 -4.31
C CYS A 770 2.41 30.19 -4.54
N ALA A 771 2.50 31.12 -3.60
CA ALA A 771 3.58 32.12 -3.57
C ALA A 771 4.74 31.59 -2.72
N THR A 772 5.98 31.72 -3.20
CA THR A 772 7.15 31.10 -2.56
C THR A 772 8.06 32.15 -1.92
N VAL A 773 8.39 31.97 -0.64
CA VAL A 773 9.35 32.80 0.11
C VAL A 773 10.61 31.97 0.33
N GLY A 774 11.64 32.22 -0.49
CA GLY A 774 12.87 31.44 -0.50
C GLY A 774 12.78 30.23 -1.43
N THR A 775 12.63 30.46 -2.74
CA THR A 775 12.60 29.41 -3.78
C THR A 775 13.80 28.46 -3.71
N THR A 776 13.64 27.21 -4.16
CA THR A 776 14.67 26.18 -3.93
C THR A 776 15.96 26.45 -4.70
N ALA A 777 15.86 26.93 -5.95
CA ALA A 777 17.02 27.17 -6.81
C ALA A 777 17.93 28.30 -6.27
N ILE A 778 17.36 29.49 -6.05
CA ILE A 778 18.12 30.73 -5.79
C ILE A 778 17.61 31.56 -4.60
N THR A 779 16.64 31.05 -3.83
CA THR A 779 16.04 31.73 -2.66
C THR A 779 15.37 33.08 -2.96
N THR A 780 14.79 33.21 -4.16
CA THR A 780 13.92 34.33 -4.53
C THR A 780 12.67 34.37 -3.65
N VAL A 781 12.08 35.55 -3.47
CA VAL A 781 10.88 35.79 -2.67
C VAL A 781 9.81 36.44 -3.54
N ASP A 782 8.65 35.78 -3.66
CA ASP A 782 7.51 36.31 -4.40
C ASP A 782 6.81 37.44 -3.60
N PRO A 783 6.36 38.55 -4.26
CA PRO A 783 5.79 39.71 -3.58
C PRO A 783 4.36 39.45 -3.08
N LEU A 784 4.23 38.95 -1.85
CA LEU A 784 2.95 38.43 -1.32
C LEU A 784 1.78 39.42 -1.41
N GLY A 785 1.93 40.66 -0.96
CA GLY A 785 0.84 41.65 -0.93
C GLY A 785 0.13 41.83 -2.28
N PRO A 786 0.83 42.30 -3.34
CA PRO A 786 0.25 42.44 -4.67
C PRO A 786 -0.32 41.14 -5.28
N LEU A 787 0.28 39.98 -4.97
CA LEU A 787 -0.22 38.68 -5.44
C LEU A 787 -1.53 38.28 -4.72
N CYS A 788 -1.62 38.53 -3.41
CA CYS A 788 -2.84 38.38 -2.62
C CYS A 788 -3.96 39.31 -3.11
N ASP A 789 -3.65 40.57 -3.43
CA ASP A 789 -4.63 41.53 -3.96
C ASP A 789 -5.20 41.08 -5.32
N ILE A 790 -4.39 40.48 -6.20
CA ILE A 790 -4.88 39.83 -7.42
C ILE A 790 -5.77 38.63 -7.07
N ALA A 791 -5.25 37.68 -6.29
CA ALA A 791 -5.93 36.43 -5.97
C ALA A 791 -7.33 36.67 -5.36
N LYS A 792 -7.43 37.66 -4.47
CA LYS A 792 -8.67 38.09 -3.81
C LYS A 792 -9.76 38.56 -4.77
N ARG A 793 -9.41 39.16 -5.92
CA ARG A 793 -10.39 39.57 -6.95
C ARG A 793 -11.09 38.40 -7.64
N TYR A 794 -10.46 37.23 -7.61
CA TYR A 794 -10.91 36.00 -8.28
C TYR A 794 -11.25 34.87 -7.29
N SER A 795 -11.27 35.16 -5.98
CA SER A 795 -11.47 34.18 -4.91
C SER A 795 -10.49 32.99 -4.95
N ILE A 796 -9.27 33.22 -5.43
CA ILE A 796 -8.19 32.23 -5.46
C ILE A 796 -7.62 32.05 -4.06
N TRP A 797 -7.50 30.80 -3.60
CA TRP A 797 -6.81 30.48 -2.35
C TRP A 797 -5.32 30.76 -2.48
N VAL A 798 -4.73 31.54 -1.57
CA VAL A 798 -3.28 31.78 -1.54
C VAL A 798 -2.62 30.95 -0.42
N HIS A 799 -1.74 30.04 -0.83
CA HIS A 799 -0.78 29.41 0.06
C HIS A 799 0.59 30.09 -0.07
N VAL A 800 1.24 30.33 1.06
CA VAL A 800 2.62 30.82 1.11
C VAL A 800 3.54 29.68 1.56
N ASP A 801 4.32 29.15 0.61
CA ASP A 801 5.40 28.21 0.88
C ASP A 801 6.65 28.98 1.30
N ALA A 802 6.96 28.94 2.60
CA ALA A 802 8.18 29.47 3.18
C ALA A 802 9.02 28.34 3.80
N ALA A 803 9.02 27.13 3.20
CA ALA A 803 9.61 25.93 3.77
C ALA A 803 11.02 26.12 4.35
N TYR A 804 11.90 26.85 3.67
CA TYR A 804 13.24 27.17 4.16
C TYR A 804 13.29 28.54 4.87
N ALA A 805 12.92 29.62 4.18
CA ALA A 805 13.17 30.98 4.64
C ALA A 805 12.17 31.49 5.69
N GLY A 806 11.03 30.83 5.89
CA GLY A 806 10.02 31.22 6.88
C GLY A 806 10.60 31.31 8.29
N SER A 807 11.52 30.40 8.64
CA SER A 807 12.23 30.44 9.93
C SER A 807 13.02 31.73 10.14
N ALA A 808 13.59 32.33 9.09
CA ALA A 808 14.34 33.58 9.20
C ALA A 808 13.45 34.75 9.65
N CYS A 809 12.15 34.70 9.33
CA CYS A 809 11.19 35.77 9.62
C CYS A 809 10.89 35.97 11.12
N ILE A 810 11.41 35.11 12.01
CA ILE A 810 11.41 35.41 13.45
C ILE A 810 12.35 36.58 13.79
N CYS A 811 13.36 36.85 12.96
CA CYS A 811 14.27 37.98 13.08
C CYS A 811 13.60 39.24 12.51
N PRO A 812 13.55 40.38 13.24
CA PRO A 812 12.89 41.60 12.79
C PRO A 812 13.36 42.08 11.41
N GLU A 813 14.65 41.95 11.11
CA GLU A 813 15.27 42.38 9.86
C GLU A 813 14.86 41.56 8.63
N PHE A 814 14.42 40.30 8.81
CA PHE A 814 13.94 39.43 7.73
C PHE A 814 12.42 39.32 7.66
N ARG A 815 11.69 39.84 8.67
CA ARG A 815 10.22 39.75 8.74
C ARG A 815 9.52 40.40 7.54
N HIS A 816 10.14 41.36 6.88
CA HIS A 816 9.57 42.03 5.70
C HIS A 816 9.36 41.08 4.50
N PHE A 817 10.08 39.94 4.43
CA PHE A 817 9.88 38.94 3.37
C PHE A 817 8.53 38.22 3.43
N ILE A 818 7.75 38.39 4.50
CA ILE A 818 6.37 37.91 4.62
C ILE A 818 5.36 39.06 4.87
N ASP A 819 5.65 40.28 4.44
CA ASP A 819 4.67 41.37 4.42
C ASP A 819 3.61 41.13 3.34
N GLY A 820 2.32 41.37 3.68
CA GLY A 820 1.18 40.94 2.85
C GLY A 820 0.66 39.53 3.18
N ILE A 821 1.23 38.84 4.18
CA ILE A 821 0.74 37.52 4.64
C ILE A 821 -0.68 37.58 5.21
N GLU A 822 -1.10 38.74 5.71
CA GLU A 822 -2.48 39.06 6.08
C GLU A 822 -3.46 39.02 4.90
N GLY A 823 -2.97 38.98 3.65
CA GLY A 823 -3.75 38.68 2.47
C GLY A 823 -3.98 37.18 2.23
N ALA A 824 -3.05 36.31 2.60
CA ALA A 824 -3.03 34.89 2.23
C ALA A 824 -3.94 34.00 3.11
N ASP A 825 -4.33 32.81 2.64
CA ASP A 825 -5.24 31.90 3.34
C ASP A 825 -4.51 30.88 4.22
N SER A 826 -3.31 30.46 3.78
CA SER A 826 -2.45 29.53 4.51
C SER A 826 -0.97 29.83 4.35
N PHE A 827 -0.17 29.46 5.35
CA PHE A 827 1.27 29.69 5.44
C PHE A 827 1.96 28.43 5.95
N SER A 828 3.07 27.99 5.35
CA SER A 828 3.86 26.88 5.89
C SER A 828 5.37 27.12 5.91
N LEU A 829 6.04 26.54 6.90
CA LEU A 829 7.50 26.45 6.97
C LEU A 829 7.95 25.08 7.50
N ASN A 830 9.18 24.67 7.21
CA ASN A 830 9.76 23.45 7.76
C ASN A 830 10.74 23.79 8.88
N ALA A 831 10.33 23.58 10.12
CA ALA A 831 11.21 23.77 11.27
C ALA A 831 12.44 22.83 11.21
N HIS A 832 12.31 21.67 10.57
CA HIS A 832 13.41 20.75 10.31
C HIS A 832 14.43 21.22 9.26
N LYS A 833 14.13 22.28 8.47
CA LYS A 833 15.11 22.86 7.54
C LYS A 833 16.04 23.84 8.27
N TRP A 834 15.48 24.84 8.97
CA TRP A 834 16.29 25.95 9.50
C TRP A 834 15.85 26.42 10.91
N PHE A 835 15.34 25.50 11.73
CA PHE A 835 14.83 25.79 13.08
C PHE A 835 15.13 24.68 14.11
N LEU A 836 16.23 23.94 13.96
CA LEU A 836 16.82 23.06 14.98
C LEU A 836 15.97 21.86 15.47
N THR A 837 14.80 21.56 14.88
CA THR A 837 13.88 20.54 15.41
C THR A 837 14.22 19.09 15.07
N THR A 838 15.18 18.84 14.17
CA THR A 838 15.39 17.52 13.53
C THR A 838 14.20 17.13 12.62
N LEU A 839 14.43 16.24 11.65
CA LEU A 839 13.41 15.74 10.73
C LEU A 839 12.46 14.75 11.44
N ASP A 840 11.13 14.77 11.27
CA ASP A 840 10.29 15.71 10.52
C ASP A 840 9.56 16.73 11.41
N CYS A 841 9.24 17.90 10.85
CA CYS A 841 8.46 18.97 11.49
C CYS A 841 8.10 20.06 10.47
N CYS A 842 6.89 20.04 9.92
CA CYS A 842 6.34 21.07 9.04
C CYS A 842 5.22 21.81 9.76
N CYS A 843 5.37 23.11 9.95
CA CYS A 843 4.39 23.96 10.61
C CYS A 843 3.49 24.60 9.55
N LEU A 844 2.20 24.29 9.56
CA LEU A 844 1.18 24.88 8.70
C LEU A 844 0.22 25.72 9.55
N TRP A 845 -0.04 26.97 9.18
CA TRP A 845 -1.11 27.79 9.72
C TRP A 845 -2.17 28.06 8.64
N VAL A 846 -3.43 28.15 9.06
CA VAL A 846 -4.56 28.48 8.18
C VAL A 846 -5.46 29.52 8.84
N LYS A 847 -6.02 30.42 8.03
CA LYS A 847 -7.01 31.41 8.51
C LYS A 847 -8.36 30.80 8.85
N ASN A 848 -8.73 29.72 8.18
CA ASN A 848 -10.03 29.06 8.32
C ASN A 848 -9.85 27.54 8.45
N PRO A 849 -9.62 27.01 9.67
CA PRO A 849 -9.49 25.58 9.92
C PRO A 849 -10.69 24.76 9.44
N ASN A 850 -11.90 25.33 9.43
CA ASN A 850 -13.09 24.62 8.96
C ASN A 850 -13.01 24.22 7.48
N ALA A 851 -12.16 24.87 6.67
CA ALA A 851 -11.92 24.47 5.29
C ALA A 851 -11.11 23.16 5.21
N LEU A 852 -10.09 22.99 6.06
CA LEU A 852 -9.37 21.72 6.21
C LEU A 852 -10.33 20.62 6.70
N ILE A 853 -11.02 20.87 7.81
CA ILE A 853 -11.94 19.91 8.44
C ILE A 853 -13.01 19.44 7.44
N LYS A 854 -13.64 20.34 6.68
CA LYS A 854 -14.65 19.96 5.68
C LYS A 854 -14.11 19.10 4.53
N ALA A 855 -12.82 19.22 4.19
CA ALA A 855 -12.21 18.49 3.08
C ALA A 855 -11.54 17.17 3.51
N LEU A 856 -11.11 17.07 4.77
CA LEU A 856 -10.29 15.96 5.29
C LEU A 856 -11.02 15.10 6.34
N SER A 857 -12.10 15.60 6.95
CA SER A 857 -12.69 14.90 8.10
C SER A 857 -13.38 13.59 7.76
N THR A 858 -13.15 12.61 8.61
CA THR A 858 -13.93 11.38 8.69
C THR A 858 -14.39 11.17 10.13
N ASN A 859 -15.66 10.78 10.29
CA ASN A 859 -16.30 10.57 11.59
C ASN A 859 -16.88 9.15 11.71
N PRO A 860 -16.04 8.10 11.71
CA PRO A 860 -16.50 6.74 12.00
C PRO A 860 -16.84 6.61 13.49
N GLU A 861 -17.86 5.81 13.80
CA GLU A 861 -18.45 5.74 15.15
C GLU A 861 -17.43 5.36 16.24
N PHE A 862 -16.44 4.52 15.92
CA PHE A 862 -15.41 4.06 16.87
C PHE A 862 -14.42 5.15 17.33
N LEU A 863 -14.41 6.33 16.71
CA LEU A 863 -13.57 7.48 17.11
C LEU A 863 -14.33 8.52 17.95
N ARG A 864 -15.66 8.38 18.09
CA ARG A 864 -16.50 9.37 18.76
C ARG A 864 -16.31 9.36 20.27
N ASN A 865 -16.33 10.57 20.84
CA ASN A 865 -16.19 10.79 22.27
C ASN A 865 -16.79 12.16 22.64
N LYS A 866 -17.09 12.33 23.93
CA LYS A 866 -17.76 13.54 24.45
C LYS A 866 -17.00 14.85 24.22
N ALA A 867 -15.65 14.81 24.19
CA ALA A 867 -14.85 16.00 23.97
C ALA A 867 -14.97 16.45 22.51
N SER A 868 -14.82 15.54 21.55
CA SER A 868 -15.04 15.81 20.12
C SER A 868 -16.47 16.29 19.82
N ASP A 869 -17.49 15.62 20.38
CA ASP A 869 -18.90 16.01 20.19
C ASP A 869 -19.19 17.43 20.76
N SER A 870 -18.43 17.90 21.76
CA SER A 870 -18.58 19.26 22.32
C SER A 870 -18.11 20.38 21.37
N LYS A 871 -17.27 20.05 20.38
CA LYS A 871 -16.58 21.00 19.47
C LYS A 871 -15.70 22.04 20.17
N GLN A 872 -15.31 21.80 21.43
CA GLN A 872 -14.38 22.65 22.19
C GLN A 872 -12.91 22.21 22.08
N VAL A 873 -12.63 21.09 21.42
CA VAL A 873 -11.29 20.53 21.25
C VAL A 873 -10.91 20.40 19.77
N VAL A 874 -9.61 20.34 19.50
CA VAL A 874 -9.06 20.16 18.15
C VAL A 874 -8.77 18.67 17.92
N ASP A 875 -9.46 18.05 16.97
CA ASP A 875 -9.12 16.70 16.50
C ASP A 875 -8.24 16.81 15.25
N TYR A 876 -6.92 16.84 15.47
CA TYR A 876 -5.95 17.08 14.40
C TYR A 876 -5.97 16.04 13.27
N LYS A 877 -6.58 14.86 13.43
CA LYS A 877 -6.85 13.94 12.30
C LYS A 877 -7.56 14.64 11.13
N ASP A 878 -8.39 15.65 11.42
CA ASP A 878 -9.18 16.38 10.42
C ASP A 878 -8.43 17.58 9.80
N TRP A 879 -7.14 17.76 10.13
CA TRP A 879 -6.29 18.87 9.67
C TRP A 879 -5.11 18.41 8.80
N GLN A 880 -5.00 17.10 8.53
CA GLN A 880 -3.89 16.47 7.82
C GLN A 880 -4.33 15.18 7.12
N ILE A 881 -3.40 14.46 6.48
CA ILE A 881 -3.72 13.26 5.69
C ILE A 881 -3.84 12.00 6.57
N THR A 882 -2.97 11.82 7.56
CA THR A 882 -2.94 10.60 8.37
C THR A 882 -3.86 10.68 9.59
N LEU A 883 -4.54 9.56 9.91
CA LEU A 883 -5.26 9.43 11.18
C LEU A 883 -4.28 9.41 12.36
N SER A 884 -3.33 8.47 12.36
CA SER A 884 -2.31 8.34 13.41
C SER A 884 -1.32 9.51 13.37
N ARG A 885 -0.99 10.05 14.54
CA ARG A 885 -0.12 11.23 14.70
C ARG A 885 0.93 10.99 15.79
N ARG A 886 2.19 11.36 15.50
CA ARG A 886 3.28 11.41 16.47
C ARG A 886 3.20 12.70 17.30
N PHE A 887 3.78 12.70 18.50
CA PHE A 887 3.81 13.87 19.39
C PHE A 887 4.88 14.90 18.95
N ARG A 888 4.81 15.38 17.69
CA ARG A 888 5.81 16.27 17.08
C ARG A 888 6.00 17.59 17.84
N ALA A 889 4.97 18.08 18.53
CA ALA A 889 5.03 19.30 19.33
C ALA A 889 6.13 19.28 20.41
N LEU A 890 6.52 18.11 20.94
CA LEU A 890 7.63 18.01 21.90
C LEU A 890 8.96 18.51 21.33
N LYS A 891 9.27 18.21 20.06
CA LYS A 891 10.49 18.68 19.37
C LYS A 891 10.55 20.20 19.36
N LEU A 892 9.48 20.83 18.88
CA LEU A 892 9.40 22.29 18.77
C LEU A 892 9.36 22.96 20.15
N TRP A 893 8.64 22.38 21.10
CA TRP A 893 8.55 22.89 22.48
C TRP A 893 9.92 22.90 23.18
N LEU A 894 10.68 21.80 23.08
CA LEU A 894 12.03 21.73 23.67
C LEU A 894 12.97 22.73 22.99
N VAL A 895 13.00 22.82 21.66
CA VAL A 895 13.81 23.82 20.94
C VAL A 895 13.49 25.25 21.39
N LEU A 896 12.21 25.62 21.44
CA LEU A 896 11.77 26.95 21.85
C LEU A 896 12.16 27.27 23.31
N ARG A 897 12.07 26.29 24.21
CA ARG A 897 12.38 26.47 25.65
C ARG A 897 13.87 26.40 25.98
N SER A 898 14.62 25.51 25.34
CA SER A 898 16.05 25.31 25.62
C SER A 898 16.92 26.44 25.07
N PHE A 899 16.57 27.00 23.90
CA PHE A 899 17.35 28.07 23.29
C PHE A 899 16.75 29.46 23.55
N GLY A 900 15.41 29.59 23.55
CA GLY A 900 14.73 30.87 23.61
C GLY A 900 14.86 31.71 22.33
N VAL A 901 13.94 32.66 22.15
CA VAL A 901 13.81 33.49 20.94
C VAL A 901 15.12 34.20 20.55
N ALA A 902 15.88 34.69 21.53
CA ALA A 902 17.11 35.43 21.28
C ALA A 902 18.19 34.56 20.61
N ASN A 903 18.44 33.35 21.11
CA ASN A 903 19.46 32.47 20.56
C ASN A 903 19.03 31.86 19.22
N LEU A 904 17.73 31.58 19.03
CA LEU A 904 17.19 31.14 17.74
C LEU A 904 17.38 32.22 16.65
N ARG A 905 17.17 33.51 16.99
CA ARG A 905 17.50 34.62 16.09
C ARG A 905 18.99 34.70 15.79
N ASN A 906 19.84 34.55 16.81
CA ASN A 906 21.29 34.61 16.64
C ASN A 906 21.84 33.45 15.80
N PHE A 907 21.25 32.25 15.89
CA PHE A 907 21.57 31.09 15.05
C PHE A 907 21.22 31.31 13.57
N ILE A 908 20.07 31.92 13.27
CA ILE A 908 19.74 32.34 11.90
C ILE A 908 20.74 33.39 11.42
N ARG A 909 21.08 34.37 12.26
CA ARG A 909 22.01 35.45 11.93
C ARG A 909 23.44 34.97 11.69
N SER A 910 23.96 34.00 12.45
CA SER A 910 25.30 33.44 12.23
C SER A 910 25.37 32.71 10.89
N HIS A 911 24.35 31.92 10.54
CA HIS A 911 24.25 31.30 9.22
C HIS A 911 24.21 32.33 8.07
N VAL A 912 23.45 33.43 8.24
CA VAL A 912 23.42 34.52 7.25
C VAL A 912 24.76 35.26 7.17
N GLY A 913 25.42 35.50 8.30
CA GLY A 913 26.76 36.12 8.37
C GLY A 913 27.83 35.27 7.68
N MET A 914 27.84 33.96 7.93
CA MET A 914 28.71 33.01 7.25
C MET A 914 28.45 32.95 5.73
N ALA A 915 27.19 33.00 5.30
CA ALA A 915 26.87 33.08 3.87
C ALA A 915 27.28 34.42 3.24
N GLN A 916 27.24 35.51 4.00
CA GLN A 916 27.79 36.80 3.57
C GLN A 916 29.32 36.73 3.45
N LEU A 917 30.03 36.16 4.42
CA LEU A 917 31.47 35.91 4.36
C LEU A 917 31.85 35.11 3.10
N PHE A 918 31.11 34.04 2.80
CA PHE A 918 31.32 33.28 1.56
C PHE A 918 31.08 34.12 0.29
N GLN A 919 30.04 34.95 0.27
CA GLN A 919 29.78 35.86 -0.86
C GLN A 919 30.91 36.89 -1.05
N GLU A 920 31.47 37.41 0.03
CA GLU A 920 32.61 38.35 0.01
C GLU A 920 33.89 37.67 -0.49
N LEU A 921 34.14 36.42 -0.08
CA LEU A 921 35.24 35.59 -0.59
C LEU A 921 35.11 35.32 -2.10
N VAL A 922 33.93 34.93 -2.57
CA VAL A 922 33.64 34.74 -4.01
C VAL A 922 33.81 36.06 -4.78
N GLY A 923 33.33 37.17 -4.23
CA GLY A 923 33.45 38.50 -4.86
C GLY A 923 34.89 39.02 -4.92
N GLY A 924 35.79 38.49 -4.09
CA GLY A 924 37.23 38.77 -4.13
C GLY A 924 38.00 38.02 -5.23
N ASP A 925 37.41 36.99 -5.85
CA ASP A 925 38.03 36.21 -6.92
C ASP A 925 37.36 36.53 -8.26
N ASN A 926 38.09 37.30 -9.08
CA ASN A 926 37.64 37.81 -10.37
C ASN A 926 37.43 36.75 -11.47
N ARG A 927 37.56 35.45 -11.14
CA ARG A 927 37.17 34.32 -11.99
C ARG A 927 35.71 33.90 -11.78
N PHE A 928 35.05 34.36 -10.72
CA PHE A 928 33.70 33.97 -10.35
C PHE A 928 32.70 35.14 -10.44
N GLU A 929 31.41 34.81 -10.50
CA GLU A 929 30.32 35.77 -10.34
C GLU A 929 29.22 35.24 -9.40
N ILE A 930 28.52 36.17 -8.75
CA ILE A 930 27.29 35.90 -8.00
C ILE A 930 26.11 35.96 -8.98
N VAL A 931 25.39 34.86 -9.12
CA VAL A 931 24.36 34.67 -10.17
C VAL A 931 23.01 35.26 -9.78
N ALA A 932 22.71 35.31 -8.49
CA ALA A 932 21.47 35.88 -7.93
C ALA A 932 21.74 36.54 -6.57
N PRO A 933 20.99 37.59 -6.18
CA PRO A 933 21.12 38.23 -4.87
C PRO A 933 20.94 37.25 -3.70
N ARG A 934 21.82 37.33 -2.70
CA ARG A 934 21.75 36.52 -1.47
C ARG A 934 20.71 37.11 -0.50
N ASN A 935 19.48 36.59 -0.54
CA ASN A 935 18.43 37.01 0.41
C ASN A 935 18.63 36.41 1.81
N PHE A 936 19.10 35.15 1.89
CA PHE A 936 19.22 34.36 3.13
C PHE A 936 20.62 33.75 3.26
N ALA A 937 20.75 32.51 3.76
CA ALA A 937 22.05 31.83 3.91
C ALA A 937 22.41 30.91 2.73
N VAL A 938 22.02 31.27 1.49
CA VAL A 938 22.38 30.54 0.27
C VAL A 938 23.05 31.48 -0.73
N VAL A 939 24.28 31.16 -1.13
CA VAL A 939 25.00 31.88 -2.19
C VAL A 939 24.94 31.06 -3.47
N CYS A 940 24.52 31.70 -4.57
CA CYS A 940 24.47 31.10 -5.89
C CYS A 940 25.57 31.73 -6.75
N PHE A 941 26.59 30.95 -7.10
CA PHE A 941 27.80 31.44 -7.75
C PHE A 941 28.22 30.53 -8.91
N ARG A 942 29.00 31.07 -9.85
CA ARG A 942 29.59 30.28 -10.94
C ARG A 942 30.93 30.86 -11.40
N VAL A 943 31.76 30.04 -12.03
CA VAL A 943 32.92 30.49 -12.80
C VAL A 943 32.44 31.28 -14.02
N LEU A 944 33.05 32.43 -14.28
CA LEU A 944 32.73 33.33 -15.38
C LEU A 944 33.06 32.73 -16.75
N PRO A 945 32.29 33.05 -17.82
CA PRO A 945 32.60 32.61 -19.17
C PRO A 945 33.98 33.05 -19.67
N SER A 946 34.46 34.24 -19.29
CA SER A 946 35.79 34.75 -19.63
C SER A 946 36.94 33.88 -19.08
N ALA A 947 36.72 33.19 -17.95
CA ALA A 947 37.69 32.27 -17.37
C ALA A 947 37.70 30.88 -18.05
N SER A 948 36.78 30.61 -18.99
CA SER A 948 36.67 29.31 -19.68
C SER A 948 37.51 29.20 -20.97
N GLY A 949 38.09 30.30 -21.46
CA GLY A 949 38.88 30.32 -22.70
C GLY A 949 38.08 30.12 -24.01
N VAL A 950 36.76 29.92 -23.93
CA VAL A 950 35.89 29.68 -25.09
C VAL A 950 35.41 31.01 -25.68
N GLY A 951 35.57 31.17 -27.01
CA GLY A 951 35.16 32.39 -27.73
C GLY A 951 33.67 32.71 -27.67
N ASP A 952 33.34 33.99 -27.86
CA ASP A 952 32.05 34.63 -27.54
C ASP A 952 30.79 33.87 -27.97
N GLY A 953 30.82 33.21 -29.14
CA GLY A 953 29.66 32.48 -29.69
C GLY A 953 29.19 31.26 -28.89
N LYS A 954 30.00 30.71 -27.97
CA LYS A 954 29.64 29.55 -27.12
C LYS A 954 29.93 29.74 -25.64
N ALA A 955 30.25 30.95 -25.21
CA ALA A 955 30.79 31.24 -23.88
C ALA A 955 29.93 30.72 -22.71
N ASN A 956 28.59 30.79 -22.81
CA ASN A 956 27.70 30.27 -21.75
C ASN A 956 27.61 28.74 -21.70
N GLU A 957 27.68 28.02 -22.83
CA GLU A 957 27.71 26.55 -22.84
C GLU A 957 29.03 26.04 -22.24
N GLY A 958 30.15 26.65 -22.63
CA GLY A 958 31.47 26.39 -22.05
C GLY A 958 31.52 26.65 -20.55
N ALA A 959 30.97 27.79 -20.10
CA ALA A 959 30.86 28.09 -18.67
C ALA A 959 29.99 27.08 -17.91
N ASN A 960 28.85 26.67 -18.47
CA ASN A 960 27.98 25.66 -17.85
C ASN A 960 28.71 24.31 -17.68
N GLU A 961 29.46 23.87 -18.68
CA GLU A 961 30.26 22.64 -18.62
C GLU A 961 31.43 22.75 -17.63
N LEU A 962 32.15 23.88 -17.62
CA LEU A 962 33.22 24.13 -16.64
C LEU A 962 32.70 24.09 -15.20
N ASN A 963 31.53 24.68 -14.93
CA ASN A 963 30.91 24.64 -13.61
C ASN A 963 30.38 23.24 -13.24
N ARG A 964 29.96 22.42 -14.22
CA ARG A 964 29.62 21.00 -13.99
C ARG A 964 30.84 20.21 -13.54
N LYS A 965 31.95 20.29 -14.29
CA LYS A 965 33.24 19.67 -13.94
C LYS A 965 33.75 20.14 -12.57
N LEU A 966 33.62 21.43 -12.26
CA LEU A 966 34.00 21.98 -10.96
C LEU A 966 33.16 21.36 -9.83
N LEU A 967 31.82 21.33 -9.96
CA LEU A 967 30.93 20.69 -8.97
C LEU A 967 31.31 19.23 -8.73
N GLU A 968 31.51 18.46 -9.80
CA GLU A 968 31.87 17.04 -9.74
C GLU A 968 33.23 16.84 -9.06
N SER A 969 34.23 17.65 -9.40
CA SER A 969 35.58 17.62 -8.81
C SER A 969 35.62 18.01 -7.33
N ILE A 970 34.76 18.96 -6.92
CA ILE A 970 34.53 19.31 -5.51
C ILE A 970 33.92 18.12 -4.77
N ASN A 971 32.77 17.63 -5.24
CA ASN A 971 32.01 16.59 -4.54
C ASN A 971 32.74 15.24 -4.49
N ALA A 972 33.45 14.86 -5.57
CA ALA A 972 34.26 13.64 -5.62
C ALA A 972 35.45 13.66 -4.64
N SER A 973 35.88 14.84 -4.18
CA SER A 973 36.95 14.94 -3.16
C SER A 973 36.53 14.45 -1.77
N GLY A 974 35.21 14.35 -1.51
CA GLY A 974 34.66 14.03 -0.19
C GLY A 974 34.79 15.14 0.85
N GLN A 975 35.60 16.17 0.65
CA GLN A 975 35.90 17.20 1.67
C GLN A 975 34.72 18.12 1.96
N LEU A 976 33.87 18.39 0.96
CA LEU A 976 32.61 19.10 1.11
C LEU A 976 31.58 18.58 0.09
N TYR A 977 30.31 18.89 0.33
CA TYR A 977 29.24 18.58 -0.61
C TYR A 977 28.39 19.81 -0.94
N VAL A 978 28.33 20.14 -2.23
CA VAL A 978 27.53 21.23 -2.81
C VAL A 978 26.58 20.70 -3.89
N SER A 979 25.51 21.45 -4.13
CA SER A 979 24.51 21.16 -5.17
C SER A 979 24.54 22.22 -6.26
N HIS A 980 24.05 21.93 -7.46
CA HIS A 980 23.84 22.96 -8.48
C HIS A 980 22.40 23.49 -8.49
N GLY A 981 22.19 24.57 -9.20
CA GLY A 981 20.90 24.97 -9.75
C GLY A 981 21.03 25.33 -11.22
N MET A 982 19.90 25.42 -11.92
CA MET A 982 19.84 25.98 -13.26
C MET A 982 18.61 26.88 -13.39
N VAL A 983 18.82 28.11 -13.84
CA VAL A 983 17.75 29.11 -14.05
C VAL A 983 18.03 29.85 -15.35
N ALA A 984 17.02 29.97 -16.22
CA ALA A 984 17.15 30.57 -17.56
C ALA A 984 18.34 30.06 -18.40
N GLY A 985 18.67 28.77 -18.28
CA GLY A 985 19.80 28.13 -18.98
C GLY A 985 21.19 28.40 -18.38
N ILE A 986 21.30 29.18 -17.30
CA ILE A 986 22.55 29.40 -16.56
C ILE A 986 22.68 28.30 -15.49
N TYR A 987 23.75 27.51 -15.58
CA TYR A 987 24.15 26.55 -14.54
C TYR A 987 25.02 27.26 -13.49
N PHE A 988 24.80 26.97 -12.22
CA PHE A 988 25.53 27.57 -11.10
C PHE A 988 25.60 26.62 -9.90
N ILE A 989 26.60 26.84 -9.05
CA ILE A 989 26.79 26.10 -7.79
C ILE A 989 26.06 26.85 -6.67
N ARG A 990 25.39 26.09 -5.80
CA ARG A 990 24.68 26.57 -4.62
C ARG A 990 25.47 26.20 -3.37
N PHE A 991 25.83 27.21 -2.58
CA PHE A 991 26.46 27.08 -1.28
C PHE A 991 25.46 27.47 -0.19
N ALA A 992 24.76 26.47 0.36
CA ALA A 992 23.70 26.66 1.35
C ALA A 992 24.24 26.45 2.78
N VAL A 993 24.56 27.54 3.46
CA VAL A 993 25.06 27.51 4.84
C VAL A 993 23.92 27.25 5.81
N GLY A 994 24.06 26.22 6.64
CA GLY A 994 23.23 26.09 7.84
C GLY A 994 23.13 24.71 8.49
N ALA A 995 24.04 23.77 8.20
CA ALA A 995 24.18 22.58 9.03
C ALA A 995 24.65 23.01 10.44
N THR A 996 24.06 22.47 11.50
CA THR A 996 24.19 23.04 12.87
C THR A 996 25.63 23.11 13.40
N LEU A 997 26.54 22.25 12.92
CA LEU A 997 27.96 22.25 13.30
C LEU A 997 28.83 23.21 12.48
N THR A 998 28.27 23.91 11.48
CA THR A 998 29.03 24.81 10.61
C THR A 998 29.54 26.03 11.40
N GLU A 999 30.76 26.45 11.08
CA GLU A 999 31.47 27.59 11.69
C GLU A 999 32.27 28.29 10.59
N ASP A 1000 32.68 29.54 10.80
CA ASP A 1000 33.43 30.35 9.83
C ASP A 1000 34.66 29.61 9.26
N ARG A 1001 35.37 28.82 10.07
CA ARG A 1001 36.52 28.00 9.63
C ARG A 1001 36.16 27.04 8.49
N HIS A 1002 34.97 26.45 8.54
CA HIS A 1002 34.48 25.48 7.54
C HIS A 1002 34.16 26.17 6.22
N VAL A 1003 33.58 27.37 6.29
CA VAL A 1003 33.25 28.19 5.11
C VAL A 1003 34.51 28.68 4.41
N ILE A 1004 35.50 29.17 5.17
CA ILE A 1004 36.80 29.61 4.64
C ILE A 1004 37.56 28.42 4.02
N ALA A 1005 37.59 27.27 4.70
CA ALA A 1005 38.23 26.07 4.18
C ALA A 1005 37.54 25.53 2.91
N ALA A 1006 36.20 25.52 2.88
CA ALA A 1006 35.44 25.11 1.71
C ALA A 1006 35.69 26.02 0.49
N TRP A 1007 35.81 27.32 0.70
CA TRP A 1007 36.21 28.25 -0.36
C TRP A 1007 37.60 27.95 -0.92
N LYS A 1008 38.58 27.68 -0.04
CA LYS A 1008 39.93 27.27 -0.47
C LYS A 1008 39.92 26.01 -1.33
N VAL A 1009 39.13 25.00 -0.95
CA VAL A 1009 38.96 23.77 -1.77
C VAL A 1009 38.34 24.10 -3.13
N ILE A 1010 37.33 24.98 -3.20
CA ILE A 1010 36.72 25.40 -4.47
C ILE A 1010 37.76 26.07 -5.40
N GLN A 1011 38.63 26.93 -4.85
CA GLN A 1011 39.72 27.54 -5.61
C GLN A 1011 40.75 26.50 -6.08
N GLU A 1012 41.23 25.61 -5.20
CA GLU A 1012 42.17 24.54 -5.54
C GLU A 1012 41.63 23.59 -6.63
N LYS A 1013 40.33 23.27 -6.59
CA LYS A 1013 39.68 22.45 -7.63
C LYS A 1013 39.56 23.18 -8.96
N LEU A 1014 39.29 24.49 -8.96
CA LEU A 1014 39.29 25.28 -10.19
C LEU A 1014 40.71 25.38 -10.77
N ASP A 1015 41.71 25.65 -9.95
CA ASP A 1015 43.12 25.74 -10.37
C ASP A 1015 43.57 24.45 -11.06
N GLY A 1016 43.25 23.28 -10.50
CA GLY A 1016 43.56 21.98 -11.10
C GLY A 1016 42.85 21.73 -12.45
N ILE A 1017 41.61 22.20 -12.62
CA ILE A 1017 40.87 22.09 -13.89
C ILE A 1017 41.45 23.04 -14.94
N LEU A 1018 41.77 24.28 -14.57
CA LEU A 1018 42.34 25.27 -15.49
C LEU A 1018 43.80 24.96 -15.88
N ALA A 1019 44.56 24.27 -15.02
CA ALA A 1019 45.91 23.79 -15.34
C ALA A 1019 45.94 22.54 -16.25
N THR A 1020 44.79 21.91 -16.50
CA THR A 1020 44.64 20.71 -17.34
C THR A 1020 43.79 20.95 -18.60
N SER A 1021 43.38 22.21 -18.83
CA SER A 1021 42.61 22.67 -20.00
C SER A 1021 43.49 23.47 -20.96
#